data_AF-A0A7X0QYF1-F1
#
_entry.id   AF-A0A7X0QYF1-F1
#
_cell.length_a   1.000
_cell.length_b   1.000
_cell.length_c   1.000
_cell.angle_alpha   90.00
_cell.angle_beta   90.00
_cell.angle_gamma   90.00
#
_symmetry.space_group_name_H-M   'P 1'
#
loop_
_entity.id
_entity.type
_entity.pdbx_description
1 polymer ?
#
loop_
_entity_poly.entity_id
_entity_poly.type
_entity_poly.pdbx_seq_one_letter_code
_entity_poly.pdbx_strand_id
1 'polypeptide(L)'
;MKRFLLALSILLSATLQLAAQTAPPANLSGEELKTWLRTNWYDGKRIVLDYSTARGKMYNYIDNYNNKVTCVYSGYQESKAYSETGTSTAIGSINCEHTVPQSWFNEAVRMRSDIHHLFPTYDTWNSDRGSDPFGEIPDNQTTKWVRGSSSQTAIPTSNIDEYSEDGPGKYEPREDHKGNLARAVFYFYTMHATQSFDSGKNVITAVADLNTLYQWHLQDPVDARERERNDRVEKAQGNRNPYIDYPELVAKAWGLAPVNCSPATQISSLTVTDKTTSSVKLTWSNGSGDRRLVVVREGAAVAFAPTGTYSGVNADFSAATDQGNGQRIVYYNSGNTVTITGLKANTTYYVQAFEACSSDNTYNITAAPTITATTPDYACTGVPTAVTALSSADVAQGGFTLNWTNGSGDGRIVVIRKDVAPSFVPQAGTVYNGASANYSSAATLTDGSKLIYSGAGSSVTVTGLQAGSLYFVQVFESCSNGNQYETAAAPALAVTTSAANNPPTGNGNVVAMQDFNATATDGWAVISGFEKVSNINTGYPDKQRLRSGSSLQVSATPEPHVLELSEVTIAGRQDVYLELYNSAVATTSGNGVENSDLFEVYVALDGANYSTTPDVRMTGTTTSNNIQYGMNGTATITTAAGTPVERIFSENGALPLDKAPSILRVTIPNGTTSVKVKLLVKANSDKEIWNVEDVALYAAASGPTDCDEFALEGHAGEDVTLYAGQSATIGAAAEDGYTYNWSPAIGLSDATIANPSVSHTTPGTYVYTVTATKDGCSSTDEITVTVQALAAPVVADVTICSGQTAALEVSNPDAAMVYKWYDAETAGTLLGTGATHNTIQLTTTTSFYVEAVNTQGIASTRTKVTVTVLAGAPAAATIAGPTAACAGETITYTATAAEGVTNYTWTVPANWTIVSGAGTATITVTTAGNSGDVTVKVASTCGESEATTYAVTVNAVPAKPVISQNGNQLTASVTGNTYEWKKDGVAIADATTQTITIAEAGNYTVRVIGAGGCASVVSDAFVATLQPTAIEDELAMGVKISPNPTADKFSISTEEPLQQATIVVTNMLGNVVYRTAVPMLASELEVNLSHLPSGLYLVQVQAKKLRVVRKILLTK
;
A
#
# COMPACT_ATOMS: atom_id res chain seq x y z
N MET A 1 51.14 30.73 -13.02
CA MET A 1 51.62 29.57 -12.26
C MET A 1 50.48 29.09 -11.36
N LYS A 2 50.13 27.79 -11.46
CA LYS A 2 49.56 26.92 -10.40
C LYS A 2 48.45 27.55 -9.52
N ARG A 3 47.15 27.31 -9.73
CA ARG A 3 46.45 26.01 -9.56
C ARG A 3 47.06 25.19 -8.43
N PHE A 4 46.56 25.32 -7.20
CA PHE A 4 46.41 24.24 -6.22
C PHE A 4 45.70 24.80 -4.96
N LEU A 5 44.68 24.07 -4.49
CA LEU A 5 44.04 24.14 -3.16
C LEU A 5 42.95 25.19 -2.93
N LEU A 6 41.74 24.95 -3.47
CA LEU A 6 40.51 24.98 -2.67
C LEU A 6 39.38 24.22 -3.41
N ALA A 7 39.55 22.90 -3.53
CA ALA A 7 38.52 21.99 -4.02
C ALA A 7 38.63 20.67 -3.26
N LEU A 8 38.16 20.63 -2.01
CA LEU A 8 37.91 19.38 -1.29
C LEU A 8 36.98 19.61 -0.07
N SER A 9 35.67 19.77 -0.32
CA SER A 9 34.62 19.48 0.68
C SER A 9 33.20 19.61 0.12
N ILE A 10 32.96 19.16 -1.12
CA ILE A 10 31.61 18.73 -1.53
C ILE A 10 31.60 17.20 -1.41
N LEU A 11 31.46 16.72 -0.17
CA LEU A 11 31.23 15.32 0.13
C LEU A 11 29.72 15.10 0.15
N LEU A 12 29.20 14.83 -1.05
CA LEU A 12 28.20 13.81 -1.36
C LEU A 12 27.32 13.35 -0.18
N SER A 13 26.28 14.10 0.15
CA SER A 13 25.10 13.54 0.82
C SER A 13 24.19 12.89 -0.22
N ALA A 14 24.73 11.91 -0.95
CA ALA A 14 23.88 10.99 -1.69
C ALA A 14 23.21 10.11 -0.64
N THR A 15 21.94 10.37 -0.35
CA THR A 15 21.05 9.37 0.24
C THR A 15 21.16 8.12 -0.64
N LEU A 16 21.81 7.07 -0.13
CA LEU A 16 21.76 5.74 -0.74
C LEU A 16 20.30 5.27 -0.66
N GLN A 17 19.53 5.60 -1.69
CA GLN A 17 18.31 4.90 -2.01
C GLN A 17 18.78 3.50 -2.48
N LEU A 18 18.55 2.47 -1.67
CA LEU A 18 18.77 1.09 -2.10
C LEU A 18 17.98 0.90 -3.40
N ALA A 19 18.67 0.77 -4.53
CA ALA A 19 18.02 0.37 -5.77
C ALA A 19 17.43 -1.03 -5.55
N ALA A 20 16.13 -1.19 -5.81
CA ALA A 20 15.45 -2.48 -5.77
C ALA A 20 16.24 -3.52 -6.60
N GLN A 21 16.37 -4.75 -6.08
CA GLN A 21 17.11 -5.80 -6.78
C GLN A 21 16.48 -6.10 -8.14
N THR A 22 17.31 -6.33 -9.16
CA THR A 22 16.85 -6.53 -10.53
C THR A 22 16.06 -7.83 -10.66
N ALA A 23 14.88 -7.76 -11.27
CA ALA A 23 14.04 -8.92 -11.52
C ALA A 23 14.77 -9.96 -12.40
N PRO A 24 14.68 -11.28 -12.10
CA PRO A 24 15.36 -12.31 -12.88
C PRO A 24 14.87 -12.41 -14.34
N PRO A 25 15.77 -12.58 -15.34
CA PRO A 25 15.38 -12.65 -16.74
C PRO A 25 14.49 -13.87 -17.05
N ALA A 26 13.42 -13.63 -17.80
CA ALA A 26 12.43 -14.66 -18.16
C ALA A 26 13.00 -15.78 -19.05
N ASN A 27 14.15 -15.60 -19.69
CA ASN A 27 14.76 -16.58 -20.61
C ASN A 27 15.84 -17.49 -19.98
N LEU A 28 16.30 -17.23 -18.76
CA LEU A 28 17.37 -18.04 -18.12
C LEU A 28 16.80 -19.22 -17.32
N SER A 29 17.48 -20.36 -17.33
CA SER A 29 17.12 -21.55 -16.53
C SER A 29 18.35 -22.33 -16.07
N GLY A 30 18.18 -23.34 -15.22
CA GLY A 30 19.25 -24.24 -14.80
C GLY A 30 20.46 -23.51 -14.18
N GLU A 31 21.67 -23.94 -14.55
CA GLU A 31 22.92 -23.38 -14.03
C GLU A 31 23.14 -21.90 -14.43
N GLU A 32 22.66 -21.50 -15.61
CA GLU A 32 22.75 -20.11 -16.08
C GLU A 32 21.94 -19.18 -15.17
N LEU A 33 20.71 -19.59 -14.81
CA LEU A 33 19.87 -18.85 -13.87
C LEU A 33 20.49 -18.79 -12.48
N LYS A 34 20.98 -19.92 -11.94
CA LYS A 34 21.62 -19.96 -10.61
C LYS A 34 22.86 -19.07 -10.55
N THR A 35 23.68 -19.07 -11.61
CA THR A 35 24.85 -18.18 -11.72
C THR A 35 24.41 -16.72 -11.78
N TRP A 36 23.40 -16.40 -12.59
CA TRP A 36 22.87 -15.04 -12.68
C TRP A 36 22.32 -14.55 -11.33
N LEU A 37 21.54 -15.38 -10.63
CA LEU A 37 21.00 -15.07 -9.31
C LEU A 37 22.14 -14.78 -8.33
N ARG A 38 23.13 -15.65 -8.21
CA ARG A 38 24.30 -15.42 -7.34
C ARG A 38 25.01 -14.10 -7.63
N THR A 39 25.29 -13.81 -8.90
CA THR A 39 26.01 -12.59 -9.29
C THR A 39 25.22 -11.32 -9.02
N ASN A 40 23.90 -11.33 -9.22
CA ASN A 40 23.08 -10.11 -9.13
C ASN A 40 22.46 -9.89 -7.74
N TRP A 41 22.22 -10.97 -6.98
CA TRP A 41 21.49 -10.95 -5.71
C TRP A 41 22.37 -11.17 -4.47
N TYR A 42 23.61 -11.66 -4.66
CA TYR A 42 24.48 -12.04 -3.56
C TYR A 42 25.87 -11.42 -3.64
N ASP A 43 26.60 -11.66 -4.74
CA ASP A 43 28.00 -11.26 -4.87
C ASP A 43 28.13 -9.73 -4.86
N GLY A 44 28.91 -9.20 -3.89
CA GLY A 44 29.10 -7.77 -3.69
C GLY A 44 27.89 -7.02 -3.09
N LYS A 45 26.79 -7.72 -2.77
CA LYS A 45 25.59 -7.16 -2.13
C LYS A 45 25.55 -7.43 -0.62
N ARG A 46 26.05 -8.59 -0.22
CA ARG A 46 26.06 -9.04 1.18
C ARG A 46 27.06 -8.26 2.05
N ILE A 47 26.58 -7.74 3.18
CA ILE A 47 27.39 -7.28 4.31
C ILE A 47 27.92 -8.50 5.06
N VAL A 48 29.24 -8.63 5.15
CA VAL A 48 29.87 -9.75 5.85
C VAL A 48 29.79 -9.52 7.36
N LEU A 49 28.94 -10.29 8.03
CA LEU A 49 28.87 -10.32 9.49
C LEU A 49 29.74 -11.47 10.02
N ASP A 50 30.34 -11.29 11.20
CA ASP A 50 30.87 -12.43 11.94
C ASP A 50 29.73 -13.32 12.45
N TYR A 51 30.05 -14.55 12.85
CA TYR A 51 29.05 -15.53 13.27
C TYR A 51 28.27 -15.11 14.52
N SER A 52 28.92 -14.44 15.48
CA SER A 52 28.25 -13.98 16.71
C SER A 52 27.23 -12.88 16.39
N THR A 53 27.64 -11.91 15.57
CA THR A 53 26.80 -10.80 15.13
C THR A 53 25.61 -11.28 14.30
N ALA A 54 25.82 -12.24 13.38
CA ALA A 54 24.73 -12.82 12.57
C ALA A 54 23.67 -13.50 13.45
N ARG A 55 24.08 -14.35 14.41
CA ARG A 55 23.16 -14.97 15.38
C ARG A 55 22.51 -13.95 16.30
N GLY A 56 23.26 -12.94 16.73
CA GLY A 56 22.74 -11.83 17.52
C GLY A 56 21.60 -11.13 16.78
N LYS A 57 21.81 -10.75 15.52
CA LYS A 57 20.75 -10.18 14.68
C LYS A 57 19.57 -11.14 14.50
N MET A 58 19.85 -12.43 14.34
CA MET A 58 18.82 -13.47 14.27
C MET A 58 17.90 -13.45 15.50
N TYR A 59 18.46 -13.50 16.72
CA TYR A 59 17.67 -13.56 17.95
C TYR A 59 17.05 -12.25 18.42
N ASN A 60 17.68 -11.10 18.14
CA ASN A 60 17.18 -9.81 18.64
C ASN A 60 16.20 -9.13 17.68
N TYR A 61 16.30 -9.45 16.38
CA TYR A 61 15.59 -8.72 15.33
C TYR A 61 14.90 -9.64 14.33
N ILE A 62 15.64 -10.50 13.63
CA ILE A 62 15.13 -11.19 12.42
C ILE A 62 14.08 -12.23 12.78
N ASP A 63 14.35 -13.07 13.79
CA ASP A 63 13.47 -14.13 14.26
C ASP A 63 12.79 -13.78 15.60
N ASN A 64 12.85 -12.50 16.00
CA ASN A 64 12.16 -11.97 17.17
C ASN A 64 10.83 -11.33 16.77
N TYR A 65 9.74 -11.98 17.17
CA TYR A 65 8.38 -11.54 16.92
C TYR A 65 7.66 -11.39 18.26
N ASN A 66 7.10 -10.21 18.52
CA ASN A 66 6.40 -9.90 19.77
C ASN A 66 7.23 -10.20 21.03
N ASN A 67 8.50 -9.80 21.03
CA ASN A 67 9.48 -10.05 22.09
C ASN A 67 9.72 -11.56 22.38
N LYS A 68 9.54 -12.42 21.39
CA LYS A 68 9.75 -13.86 21.48
C LYS A 68 10.52 -14.41 20.27
N VAL A 69 11.40 -15.37 20.54
CA VAL A 69 12.08 -16.16 19.50
C VAL A 69 11.49 -17.57 19.52
N THR A 70 11.07 -18.07 18.36
CA THR A 70 10.46 -19.41 18.22
C THR A 70 11.39 -20.37 17.49
N CYS A 71 11.58 -21.56 18.05
CA CYS A 71 12.40 -22.62 17.49
C CYS A 71 11.71 -23.32 16.32
N VAL A 72 12.43 -23.54 15.22
CA VAL A 72 11.85 -24.06 13.97
C VAL A 72 11.44 -25.53 14.06
N TYR A 73 12.15 -26.37 14.82
CA TYR A 73 11.83 -27.80 14.90
C TYR A 73 10.80 -28.17 15.96
N SER A 74 10.67 -27.40 17.04
CA SER A 74 9.77 -27.79 18.14
C SER A 74 8.71 -26.75 18.46
N GLY A 75 8.78 -25.55 17.90
CA GLY A 75 7.91 -24.45 18.31
C GLY A 75 8.19 -23.92 19.73
N TYR A 76 9.27 -24.38 20.40
CA TYR A 76 9.69 -23.85 21.70
C TYR A 76 9.96 -22.34 21.60
N GLN A 77 9.62 -21.58 22.65
CA GLN A 77 9.75 -20.12 22.66
C GLN A 77 10.49 -19.62 23.89
N GLU A 78 11.32 -18.60 23.69
CA GLU A 78 11.95 -17.82 24.76
C GLU A 78 11.64 -16.34 24.60
N SER A 79 11.51 -15.64 25.73
CA SER A 79 11.33 -14.19 25.72
C SER A 79 12.67 -13.50 25.44
N LYS A 80 12.66 -12.55 24.51
CA LYS A 80 13.82 -11.74 24.16
C LYS A 80 13.33 -10.35 23.75
N ALA A 81 13.83 -9.30 24.40
CA ALA A 81 13.49 -7.94 24.01
C ALA A 81 13.86 -7.68 22.55
N TYR A 82 12.91 -7.16 21.78
CA TYR A 82 13.11 -6.80 20.39
C TYR A 82 14.10 -5.64 20.27
N SER A 83 15.07 -5.76 19.37
CA SER A 83 16.05 -4.71 19.10
C SER A 83 16.65 -4.87 17.70
N GLU A 84 16.35 -3.93 16.81
CA GLU A 84 16.89 -3.91 15.44
C GLU A 84 18.42 -3.77 15.41
N THR A 85 18.96 -3.04 16.39
CA THR A 85 20.40 -2.80 16.51
C THR A 85 21.09 -3.90 17.33
N GLY A 86 20.36 -4.64 18.17
CA GLY A 86 20.89 -5.67 19.06
C GLY A 86 21.69 -6.78 18.39
N THR A 87 22.78 -7.19 19.02
CA THR A 87 23.69 -8.25 18.54
C THR A 87 23.99 -9.30 19.62
N SER A 88 23.26 -9.28 20.74
CA SER A 88 23.47 -10.21 21.85
C SER A 88 23.06 -11.64 21.48
N THR A 89 23.96 -12.60 21.62
CA THR A 89 23.63 -14.02 21.43
C THR A 89 23.02 -14.68 22.67
N ALA A 90 22.82 -13.93 23.76
CA ALA A 90 22.30 -14.48 25.01
C ALA A 90 20.78 -14.66 24.92
N ILE A 91 20.35 -15.92 24.86
CA ILE A 91 18.96 -16.37 24.89
C ILE A 91 18.96 -17.78 25.49
N GLY A 92 17.94 -18.16 26.27
CA GLY A 92 17.93 -19.33 27.17
C GLY A 92 18.31 -20.67 26.54
N SER A 93 17.38 -21.61 26.42
CA SER A 93 17.65 -22.94 25.83
C SER A 93 17.55 -22.94 24.29
N ILE A 94 17.84 -21.81 23.65
CA ILE A 94 17.80 -21.65 22.18
C ILE A 94 19.23 -21.61 21.63
N ASN A 95 19.50 -22.50 20.68
CA ASN A 95 20.71 -22.54 19.88
C ASN A 95 20.43 -22.06 18.43
N CYS A 96 21.49 -21.93 17.63
CA CYS A 96 21.40 -21.65 16.20
C CYS A 96 21.50 -22.97 15.44
N GLU A 97 20.52 -23.21 14.60
CA GLU A 97 20.55 -24.26 13.61
C GLU A 97 21.25 -23.76 12.35
N HIS A 98 22.04 -24.64 11.75
CA HIS A 98 22.53 -24.51 10.39
C HIS A 98 21.81 -25.54 9.53
N THR A 99 20.85 -25.10 8.70
CA THR A 99 20.06 -26.01 7.86
C THR A 99 20.97 -26.91 7.03
N VAL A 100 21.98 -26.33 6.38
CA VAL A 100 23.11 -27.10 5.81
C VAL A 100 24.19 -27.25 6.89
N PRO A 101 24.49 -28.47 7.37
CA PRO A 101 25.34 -28.67 8.53
C PRO A 101 26.69 -27.95 8.43
N GLN A 102 27.04 -27.20 9.48
CA GLN A 102 28.30 -26.46 9.54
C GLN A 102 29.53 -27.36 9.35
N SER A 103 29.45 -28.63 9.78
CA SER A 103 30.53 -29.61 9.67
C SER A 103 30.82 -30.07 8.24
N TRP A 104 30.00 -29.71 7.25
CA TRP A 104 30.16 -30.15 5.86
C TRP A 104 30.99 -29.21 4.99
N PHE A 105 31.45 -28.11 5.56
CA PHE A 105 32.29 -27.12 4.90
C PHE A 105 33.29 -26.53 5.89
N ASN A 106 34.32 -25.83 5.40
CA ASN A 106 35.45 -25.32 6.19
C ASN A 106 35.10 -24.14 7.13
N GLU A 107 33.86 -24.04 7.62
CA GLU A 107 33.35 -22.94 8.45
C GLU A 107 33.55 -21.54 7.83
N ALA A 108 33.66 -21.47 6.50
CA ALA A 108 33.88 -20.22 5.79
C ALA A 108 32.83 -19.18 6.21
N VAL A 109 33.26 -18.01 6.67
CA VAL A 109 32.36 -16.97 7.23
C VAL A 109 31.20 -16.68 6.30
N ARG A 110 31.45 -16.63 4.98
CA ARG A 110 30.43 -16.45 3.93
C ARG A 110 29.27 -17.44 4.02
N MET A 111 29.52 -18.68 4.39
CA MET A 111 28.52 -19.75 4.54
C MET A 111 28.01 -19.80 5.98
N ARG A 112 28.93 -19.86 6.94
CA ARG A 112 28.61 -20.03 8.38
C ARG A 112 27.72 -18.92 8.95
N SER A 113 27.84 -17.69 8.43
CA SER A 113 27.11 -16.52 8.94
C SER A 113 25.96 -16.07 8.03
N ASP A 114 25.62 -16.81 6.97
CA ASP A 114 24.52 -16.43 6.08
C ASP A 114 23.16 -16.72 6.74
N ILE A 115 22.43 -15.66 7.12
CA ILE A 115 21.24 -15.78 7.97
C ILE A 115 20.08 -16.46 7.22
N HIS A 116 20.11 -16.52 5.89
CA HIS A 116 19.10 -17.24 5.10
C HIS A 116 19.08 -18.76 5.34
N HIS A 117 20.10 -19.36 5.94
CA HIS A 117 20.11 -20.76 6.37
C HIS A 117 20.31 -20.97 7.89
N LEU A 118 20.31 -19.88 8.66
CA LEU A 118 20.40 -19.94 10.12
C LEU A 118 19.00 -19.81 10.70
N PHE A 119 18.66 -20.64 11.68
CA PHE A 119 17.36 -20.56 12.35
C PHE A 119 17.48 -20.78 13.86
N PRO A 120 16.58 -20.22 14.70
CA PRO A 120 16.52 -20.58 16.11
C PRO A 120 16.04 -22.02 16.28
N THR A 121 16.67 -22.77 17.18
CA THR A 121 16.24 -24.14 17.52
C THR A 121 16.50 -24.42 18.98
N TYR A 122 15.76 -25.36 19.58
CA TYR A 122 15.99 -25.74 20.97
C TYR A 122 17.28 -26.54 21.08
N ASP A 123 18.12 -26.26 22.07
CA ASP A 123 19.49 -26.80 22.18
C ASP A 123 19.58 -28.33 22.04
N THR A 124 18.64 -29.03 22.65
CA THR A 124 18.54 -30.49 22.69
C THR A 124 18.14 -31.02 21.32
N TRP A 125 17.15 -30.41 20.68
CA TRP A 125 16.66 -30.86 19.36
C TRP A 125 17.64 -30.51 18.24
N ASN A 126 18.43 -29.45 18.41
CA ASN A 126 19.55 -29.17 17.53
C ASN A 126 20.60 -30.28 17.58
N SER A 127 20.91 -30.73 18.80
CA SER A 127 21.88 -31.78 19.03
C SER A 127 21.38 -33.13 18.54
N ASP A 128 20.09 -33.42 18.73
CA ASP A 128 19.43 -34.63 18.21
C ASP A 128 19.42 -34.66 16.68
N ARG A 129 19.07 -33.55 16.01
CA ARG A 129 19.14 -33.46 14.54
C ARG A 129 20.57 -33.65 14.04
N GLY A 130 21.55 -33.08 14.73
CA GLY A 130 22.97 -33.22 14.41
C GLY A 130 23.29 -32.84 12.97
N SER A 131 23.72 -33.82 12.17
CA SER A 131 23.96 -33.65 10.73
C SER A 131 23.10 -34.58 9.86
N ASP A 132 21.99 -35.06 10.40
CA ASP A 132 21.12 -35.96 9.66
C ASP A 132 20.47 -35.21 8.48
N PRO A 133 20.39 -35.86 7.30
CA PRO A 133 19.70 -35.31 6.15
C PRO A 133 18.20 -35.20 6.45
N PHE A 134 17.56 -34.22 5.83
CA PHE A 134 16.13 -34.08 5.91
C PHE A 134 15.41 -35.03 4.95
N GLY A 135 14.23 -35.47 5.34
CA GLY A 135 13.32 -36.16 4.44
C GLY A 135 12.02 -36.55 5.11
N GLU A 136 11.06 -36.97 4.30
CA GLU A 136 9.81 -37.58 4.74
C GLU A 136 10.08 -38.93 5.43
N ILE A 137 9.51 -39.08 6.62
CA ILE A 137 9.56 -40.22 7.52
C ILE A 137 8.12 -40.67 7.72
N PRO A 138 7.74 -41.87 7.24
CA PRO A 138 6.41 -42.39 7.54
C PRO A 138 6.20 -42.50 9.05
N ASP A 139 5.04 -42.11 9.58
CA ASP A 139 4.74 -42.05 11.02
C ASP A 139 5.10 -43.34 11.79
N ASN A 140 4.99 -44.50 11.12
CA ASN A 140 5.29 -45.81 11.68
C ASN A 140 6.79 -46.16 11.73
N GLN A 141 7.64 -45.33 11.13
CA GLN A 141 9.11 -45.39 11.16
C GLN A 141 9.68 -44.31 12.10
N THR A 142 8.86 -43.36 12.55
CA THR A 142 9.26 -42.28 13.45
C THR A 142 9.57 -42.83 14.83
N THR A 143 10.80 -42.60 15.27
CA THR A 143 11.29 -43.10 16.56
C THR A 143 11.07 -42.10 17.69
N LYS A 144 11.01 -40.81 17.35
CA LYS A 144 10.82 -39.73 18.31
C LYS A 144 10.09 -38.56 17.65
N TRP A 145 8.99 -38.16 18.27
CA TRP A 145 8.20 -36.98 17.93
C TRP A 145 8.55 -35.85 18.89
N VAL A 146 8.88 -34.67 18.36
CA VAL A 146 9.46 -33.57 19.13
C VAL A 146 8.57 -32.32 19.07
N ARG A 147 8.18 -31.78 20.24
CA ARG A 147 7.41 -30.52 20.35
C ARG A 147 7.71 -29.79 21.66
N GLY A 148 7.85 -28.46 21.61
CA GLY A 148 8.29 -27.62 22.72
C GLY A 148 9.66 -28.08 23.26
N SER A 149 9.72 -28.32 24.57
CA SER A 149 10.88 -28.88 25.26
C SER A 149 10.68 -30.36 25.61
N SER A 150 9.77 -31.07 24.94
CA SER A 150 9.45 -32.47 25.21
C SER A 150 9.46 -33.33 23.95
N SER A 151 9.57 -34.65 24.14
CA SER A 151 9.45 -35.63 23.07
C SER A 151 8.63 -36.84 23.51
N GLN A 152 8.16 -37.62 22.54
CA GLN A 152 7.44 -38.86 22.77
C GLN A 152 7.73 -39.88 21.67
N THR A 153 7.51 -41.17 21.96
CA THR A 153 7.71 -42.26 21.00
C THR A 153 6.42 -42.72 20.34
N ALA A 154 5.26 -42.40 20.93
CA ALA A 154 3.96 -42.70 20.35
C ALA A 154 3.53 -41.63 19.35
N ILE A 155 2.84 -42.04 18.29
CA ILE A 155 2.27 -41.13 17.28
C ILE A 155 1.31 -40.14 17.99
N PRO A 156 1.50 -38.81 17.81
CA PRO A 156 0.61 -37.80 18.37
C PRO A 156 -0.84 -38.01 17.93
N THR A 157 -1.79 -37.89 18.86
CA THR A 157 -3.23 -38.04 18.58
C THR A 157 -3.93 -36.73 18.21
N SER A 158 -3.22 -35.60 18.33
CA SER A 158 -3.68 -34.26 17.99
C SER A 158 -2.50 -33.36 17.65
N ASN A 159 -2.70 -32.39 16.75
CA ASN A 159 -1.69 -31.42 16.33
C ASN A 159 -0.40 -32.08 15.84
N ILE A 160 -0.52 -33.18 15.09
CA ILE A 160 0.63 -33.94 14.59
C ILE A 160 1.57 -33.06 13.75
N ASP A 161 1.00 -32.14 12.96
CA ASP A 161 1.70 -31.14 12.15
C ASP A 161 2.63 -30.19 12.96
N GLU A 162 2.43 -30.09 14.28
CA GLU A 162 3.27 -29.27 15.15
C GLU A 162 4.51 -30.01 15.69
N TYR A 163 4.70 -31.29 15.34
CA TYR A 163 5.85 -32.09 15.76
C TYR A 163 6.88 -32.18 14.63
N SER A 164 8.16 -32.21 15.00
CA SER A 164 9.21 -32.75 14.12
C SER A 164 9.40 -34.24 14.40
N GLU A 165 9.89 -34.97 13.41
CA GLU A 165 10.07 -36.41 13.45
C GLU A 165 11.55 -36.77 13.32
N ASP A 166 12.01 -37.63 14.23
CA ASP A 166 13.37 -38.15 14.25
C ASP A 166 13.30 -39.67 14.03
N GLY A 167 13.99 -40.12 12.98
CA GLY A 167 14.03 -41.50 12.52
C GLY A 167 15.45 -41.94 12.17
N PRO A 168 15.65 -43.22 11.79
CA PRO A 168 17.00 -43.76 11.59
C PRO A 168 17.80 -43.02 10.50
N GLY A 169 18.67 -42.09 10.92
CA GLY A 169 19.54 -41.30 10.05
C GLY A 169 18.80 -40.27 9.19
N LYS A 170 17.63 -39.81 9.63
CA LYS A 170 16.82 -38.80 8.94
C LYS A 170 16.07 -37.94 9.95
N TYR A 171 15.86 -36.69 9.57
CA TYR A 171 15.06 -35.74 10.34
C TYR A 171 13.96 -35.12 9.48
N GLU A 172 12.75 -35.02 10.01
CA GLU A 172 11.64 -34.32 9.37
C GLU A 172 11.26 -33.11 10.21
N PRO A 173 11.33 -31.89 9.67
CA PRO A 173 10.90 -30.71 10.39
C PRO A 173 9.37 -30.65 10.50
N ARG A 174 8.86 -29.81 11.40
CA ARG A 174 7.44 -29.43 11.47
C ARG A 174 6.90 -29.02 10.10
N GLU A 175 5.63 -29.32 9.85
CA GLU A 175 4.96 -29.03 8.59
C GLU A 175 5.05 -27.54 8.21
N ASP A 176 4.92 -26.66 9.20
CA ASP A 176 4.99 -25.19 9.05
C ASP A 176 6.42 -24.63 8.80
N HIS A 177 7.42 -25.51 8.64
CA HIS A 177 8.80 -25.12 8.34
C HIS A 177 9.38 -25.82 7.09
N LYS A 178 8.71 -26.84 6.54
CA LYS A 178 9.21 -27.67 5.44
C LYS A 178 9.59 -26.84 4.21
N GLY A 179 8.75 -25.90 3.81
CA GLY A 179 8.96 -25.03 2.66
C GLY A 179 10.05 -23.98 2.90
N ASN A 180 10.08 -23.40 4.10
CA ASN A 180 11.12 -22.44 4.50
C ASN A 180 12.50 -23.10 4.47
N LEU A 181 12.59 -24.31 5.01
CA LEU A 181 13.79 -25.14 4.96
C LEU A 181 14.18 -25.45 3.51
N ALA A 182 13.22 -25.86 2.68
CA ALA A 182 13.49 -26.17 1.28
C ALA A 182 14.08 -24.97 0.52
N ARG A 183 13.47 -23.79 0.67
CA ARG A 183 13.95 -22.54 0.05
C ARG A 183 15.31 -22.10 0.60
N ALA A 184 15.59 -22.32 1.89
CA ALA A 184 16.91 -22.07 2.47
C ALA A 184 17.99 -22.98 1.86
N VAL A 185 17.68 -24.26 1.62
CA VAL A 185 18.60 -25.23 1.00
C VAL A 185 18.84 -24.89 -0.48
N PHE A 186 17.78 -24.60 -1.25
CA PHE A 186 17.91 -24.17 -2.65
C PHE A 186 18.75 -22.89 -2.78
N TYR A 187 18.50 -21.92 -1.89
CA TYR A 187 19.28 -20.69 -1.79
C TYR A 187 20.75 -20.98 -1.50
N PHE A 188 21.04 -21.78 -0.47
CA PHE A 188 22.40 -22.04 -0.01
C PHE A 188 23.27 -22.65 -1.11
N TYR A 189 22.77 -23.69 -1.79
CA TYR A 189 23.49 -24.31 -2.90
C TYR A 189 23.56 -23.43 -4.16
N THR A 190 22.68 -22.44 -4.30
CA THR A 190 22.77 -21.43 -5.38
C THR A 190 23.86 -20.41 -5.08
N MET A 191 23.82 -19.79 -3.90
CA MET A 191 24.73 -18.69 -3.54
C MET A 191 26.15 -19.16 -3.24
N HIS A 192 26.32 -20.40 -2.78
CA HIS A 192 27.61 -20.97 -2.39
C HIS A 192 28.15 -22.03 -3.34
N ALA A 193 27.62 -22.16 -4.56
CA ALA A 193 28.06 -23.18 -5.54
C ALA A 193 29.57 -23.17 -5.86
N THR A 194 30.28 -22.05 -5.64
CA THR A 194 31.73 -21.92 -5.88
C THR A 194 32.58 -22.15 -4.64
N GLN A 195 31.98 -22.48 -3.49
CA GLN A 195 32.68 -22.68 -2.23
C GLN A 195 33.11 -24.13 -2.05
N SER A 196 34.07 -24.36 -1.15
CA SER A 196 34.58 -25.70 -0.83
C SER A 196 33.70 -26.41 0.20
N PHE A 197 33.46 -27.68 -0.05
CA PHE A 197 32.71 -28.60 0.80
C PHE A 197 33.54 -29.87 1.04
N ASP A 198 33.18 -30.60 2.08
CA ASP A 198 33.65 -31.96 2.29
C ASP A 198 33.19 -32.89 1.15
N SER A 199 33.92 -33.98 0.96
CA SER A 199 33.67 -34.94 -0.12
C SER A 199 32.22 -35.42 -0.12
N GLY A 200 31.52 -35.23 -1.24
CA GLY A 200 30.13 -35.64 -1.41
C GLY A 200 29.08 -34.71 -0.78
N LYS A 201 29.48 -33.59 -0.16
CA LYS A 201 28.57 -32.63 0.47
C LYS A 201 28.27 -31.38 -0.38
N ASN A 202 28.97 -31.24 -1.50
CA ASN A 202 28.75 -30.17 -2.49
C ASN A 202 27.49 -30.36 -3.37
N VAL A 203 26.68 -31.38 -3.11
CA VAL A 203 25.44 -31.66 -3.85
C VAL A 203 24.23 -31.48 -2.94
N ILE A 204 23.16 -30.88 -3.45
CA ILE A 204 21.94 -30.61 -2.68
C ILE A 204 21.31 -31.88 -2.09
N THR A 205 21.45 -33.00 -2.80
CA THR A 205 20.98 -34.33 -2.39
C THR A 205 21.69 -34.89 -1.17
N ALA A 206 22.79 -34.28 -0.73
CA ALA A 206 23.41 -34.61 0.54
C ALA A 206 22.59 -34.12 1.74
N VAL A 207 21.86 -33.00 1.59
CA VAL A 207 20.99 -32.44 2.63
C VAL A 207 19.62 -33.12 2.62
N ALA A 208 19.00 -33.31 1.45
CA ALA A 208 17.70 -33.97 1.31
C ALA A 208 17.44 -34.35 -0.15
N ASP A 209 16.54 -35.30 -0.40
CA ASP A 209 16.10 -35.62 -1.76
C ASP A 209 15.54 -34.38 -2.48
N LEU A 210 15.94 -34.18 -3.74
CA LEU A 210 15.59 -32.99 -4.51
C LEU A 210 14.07 -32.88 -4.75
N ASN A 211 13.40 -34.01 -4.99
CA ASN A 211 11.96 -34.03 -5.18
C ASN A 211 11.23 -33.80 -3.87
N THR A 212 11.72 -34.35 -2.74
CA THR A 212 11.18 -34.02 -1.41
C THR A 212 11.26 -32.52 -1.12
N LEU A 213 12.42 -31.88 -1.31
CA LEU A 213 12.56 -30.43 -1.14
C LEU A 213 11.60 -29.65 -2.03
N TYR A 214 11.40 -30.12 -3.27
CA TYR A 214 10.45 -29.47 -4.17
C TYR A 214 9.00 -29.66 -3.72
N GLN A 215 8.60 -30.85 -3.28
CA GLN A 215 7.25 -31.06 -2.75
C GLN A 215 6.99 -30.23 -1.50
N TRP A 216 7.95 -30.14 -0.58
CA TRP A 216 7.89 -29.27 0.60
C TRP A 216 7.74 -27.80 0.22
N HIS A 217 8.52 -27.34 -0.76
CA HIS A 217 8.40 -25.99 -1.30
C HIS A 217 6.99 -25.69 -1.86
N LEU A 218 6.32 -26.69 -2.45
CA LEU A 218 4.97 -26.55 -3.01
C LEU A 218 3.87 -26.66 -1.96
N GLN A 219 4.03 -27.53 -0.96
CA GLN A 219 3.05 -27.80 0.09
C GLN A 219 3.05 -26.72 1.18
N ASP A 220 4.23 -26.14 1.46
CA ASP A 220 4.42 -25.01 2.36
C ASP A 220 4.90 -23.78 1.56
N PRO A 221 3.99 -23.07 0.87
CA PRO A 221 4.33 -21.93 0.02
C PRO A 221 4.80 -20.72 0.83
N VAL A 222 5.50 -19.79 0.17
CA VAL A 222 6.02 -18.57 0.81
C VAL A 222 4.90 -17.75 1.44
N ASP A 223 4.93 -17.63 2.77
CA ASP A 223 3.97 -16.88 3.56
C ASP A 223 4.45 -15.45 3.89
N ALA A 224 3.65 -14.70 4.66
CA ALA A 224 3.98 -13.34 5.06
C ALA A 224 5.17 -13.28 6.03
N ARG A 225 5.31 -14.28 6.91
CA ARG A 225 6.37 -14.34 7.93
C ARG A 225 7.73 -14.57 7.28
N GLU A 226 7.78 -15.41 6.26
CA GLU A 226 9.00 -15.69 5.52
C GLU A 226 9.47 -14.50 4.67
N ARG A 227 8.54 -13.75 4.05
CA ARG A 227 8.87 -12.49 3.35
C ARG A 227 9.37 -11.43 4.30
N GLU A 228 8.70 -11.25 5.43
CA GLU A 228 9.16 -10.33 6.47
C GLU A 228 10.55 -10.71 6.97
N ARG A 229 10.82 -12.01 7.18
CA ARG A 229 12.15 -12.50 7.50
C ARG A 229 13.16 -12.14 6.41
N ASN A 230 12.82 -12.30 5.13
CA ASN A 230 13.67 -11.94 3.99
C ASN A 230 14.00 -10.44 3.96
N ASP A 231 13.02 -9.57 4.24
CA ASP A 231 13.21 -8.12 4.37
C ASP A 231 14.13 -7.76 5.55
N ARG A 232 13.93 -8.42 6.70
CA ARG A 232 14.76 -8.20 7.90
C ARG A 232 16.20 -8.67 7.68
N VAL A 233 16.41 -9.79 6.97
CA VAL A 233 17.76 -10.25 6.58
C VAL A 233 18.41 -9.28 5.62
N GLU A 234 17.69 -8.74 4.63
CA GLU A 234 18.25 -7.71 3.73
C GLU A 234 18.69 -6.47 4.52
N LYS A 235 17.87 -5.98 5.46
CA LYS A 235 18.26 -4.85 6.31
C LYS A 235 19.51 -5.14 7.16
N ALA A 236 19.64 -6.38 7.65
CA ALA A 236 20.73 -6.76 8.54
C ALA A 236 22.02 -7.15 7.80
N GLN A 237 21.92 -7.75 6.63
CA GLN A 237 23.01 -8.44 5.93
C GLN A 237 23.09 -8.10 4.43
N GLY A 238 22.19 -7.27 3.89
CA GLY A 238 22.25 -6.73 2.53
C GLY A 238 21.89 -7.70 1.41
N ASN A 239 21.67 -8.98 1.71
CA ASN A 239 21.31 -10.02 0.75
C ASN A 239 19.88 -10.53 0.95
N ARG A 240 19.23 -10.92 -0.15
CA ARG A 240 17.88 -11.51 -0.19
C ARG A 240 17.93 -12.93 -0.72
N ASN A 241 16.96 -13.74 -0.32
CA ASN A 241 16.71 -15.04 -0.95
C ASN A 241 15.73 -14.88 -2.13
N PRO A 242 16.20 -15.01 -3.39
CA PRO A 242 15.33 -14.85 -4.56
C PRO A 242 14.24 -15.92 -4.66
N TYR A 243 14.39 -17.08 -4.01
CA TYR A 243 13.36 -18.12 -4.01
C TYR A 243 12.23 -17.84 -3.01
N ILE A 244 12.37 -16.82 -2.17
CA ILE A 244 11.26 -16.25 -1.36
C ILE A 244 10.54 -15.18 -2.18
N ASP A 245 11.28 -14.30 -2.86
CA ASP A 245 10.68 -13.21 -3.65
C ASP A 245 10.05 -13.72 -4.96
N TYR A 246 10.63 -14.77 -5.55
CA TYR A 246 10.20 -15.43 -6.80
C TYR A 246 10.24 -16.97 -6.65
N PRO A 247 9.30 -17.57 -5.90
CA PRO A 247 9.29 -19.01 -5.62
C PRO A 247 9.24 -19.89 -6.87
N GLU A 248 8.63 -19.42 -7.95
CA GLU A 248 8.56 -20.11 -9.24
C GLU A 248 9.95 -20.42 -9.84
N LEU A 249 10.98 -19.69 -9.43
CA LEU A 249 12.34 -19.90 -9.93
C LEU A 249 12.96 -21.19 -9.42
N VAL A 250 12.44 -21.81 -8.36
CA VAL A 250 12.94 -23.11 -7.89
C VAL A 250 12.85 -24.15 -9.01
N ALA A 251 11.68 -24.29 -9.64
CA ALA A 251 11.50 -25.25 -10.71
C ALA A 251 12.42 -24.97 -11.90
N LYS A 252 12.55 -23.70 -12.26
CA LYS A 252 13.35 -23.24 -13.41
C LYS A 252 14.86 -23.38 -13.19
N ALA A 253 15.34 -23.08 -11.98
CA ALA A 253 16.75 -23.15 -11.61
C ALA A 253 17.24 -24.59 -11.41
N TRP A 254 16.34 -25.50 -11.02
CA TRP A 254 16.65 -26.88 -10.67
C TRP A 254 16.13 -27.93 -11.66
N GLY A 255 15.52 -27.50 -12.77
CA GLY A 255 15.08 -28.39 -13.85
C GLY A 255 13.90 -29.29 -13.45
N LEU A 256 13.03 -28.80 -12.58
CA LEU A 256 11.87 -29.52 -12.06
C LEU A 256 10.61 -29.16 -12.87
N ALA A 257 9.59 -30.02 -12.83
CA ALA A 257 8.33 -29.75 -13.52
C ALA A 257 7.68 -28.47 -12.97
N PRO A 258 7.34 -27.48 -13.82
CA PRO A 258 6.62 -26.30 -13.37
C PRO A 258 5.27 -26.69 -12.76
N VAL A 259 4.82 -25.93 -11.76
CA VAL A 259 3.47 -26.11 -11.22
C VAL A 259 2.46 -25.81 -12.34
N ASN A 260 1.59 -26.77 -12.65
CA ASN A 260 0.40 -26.50 -13.45
C ASN A 260 -0.55 -25.64 -12.63
N CYS A 261 -0.36 -24.33 -12.71
CA CYS A 261 -1.24 -23.38 -12.10
C CYS A 261 -2.60 -23.39 -12.84
N SER A 262 -3.70 -23.37 -12.09
CA SER A 262 -5.05 -23.17 -12.64
C SER A 262 -5.81 -22.21 -11.73
N PRO A 263 -6.27 -21.04 -12.20
CA PRO A 263 -6.96 -20.07 -11.37
C PRO A 263 -8.45 -20.43 -11.29
N ALA A 264 -8.78 -21.68 -10.92
CA ALA A 264 -10.16 -22.16 -10.84
C ALA A 264 -10.94 -21.57 -9.65
N THR A 265 -10.29 -21.41 -8.50
CA THR A 265 -10.87 -20.79 -7.29
C THR A 265 -10.45 -19.34 -7.21
N GLN A 266 -11.44 -18.45 -7.06
CA GLN A 266 -11.22 -17.00 -6.97
C GLN A 266 -10.69 -16.59 -5.59
N ILE A 267 -10.02 -15.43 -5.53
CA ILE A 267 -9.75 -14.71 -4.27
C ILE A 267 -11.04 -14.58 -3.44
N SER A 268 -10.92 -14.70 -2.12
CA SER A 268 -12.03 -14.46 -1.18
C SER A 268 -11.60 -13.56 -0.02
N SER A 269 -12.56 -13.15 0.82
CA SER A 269 -12.30 -12.36 2.04
C SER A 269 -11.51 -11.06 1.80
N LEU A 270 -11.73 -10.41 0.64
CA LEU A 270 -11.08 -9.14 0.33
C LEU A 270 -11.57 -8.05 1.29
N THR A 271 -10.67 -7.49 2.11
CA THR A 271 -10.98 -6.47 3.12
C THR A 271 -9.99 -5.30 3.08
N VAL A 272 -10.40 -4.16 3.64
CA VAL A 272 -9.58 -2.94 3.76
C VAL A 272 -9.28 -2.68 5.23
N THR A 273 -8.01 -2.47 5.56
CA THR A 273 -7.49 -2.16 6.90
C THR A 273 -6.44 -1.02 6.80
N ASP A 274 -5.92 -0.57 7.95
CA ASP A 274 -4.77 0.36 8.06
C ASP A 274 -4.86 1.57 7.11
N LYS A 275 -5.99 2.26 7.12
CA LYS A 275 -6.26 3.40 6.25
C LYS A 275 -5.59 4.68 6.77
N THR A 276 -4.91 5.40 5.90
CA THR A 276 -4.39 6.76 6.11
C THR A 276 -4.88 7.68 4.98
N THR A 277 -4.59 8.97 5.03
CA THR A 277 -4.95 9.90 3.94
C THR A 277 -4.30 9.58 2.61
N SER A 278 -3.19 8.84 2.60
CA SER A 278 -2.45 8.54 1.37
C SER A 278 -2.17 7.05 1.16
N SER A 279 -2.68 6.19 2.04
CA SER A 279 -2.51 4.75 1.93
C SER A 279 -3.69 3.95 2.45
N VAL A 280 -3.89 2.76 1.90
CA VAL A 280 -4.81 1.75 2.45
C VAL A 280 -4.17 0.38 2.35
N LYS A 281 -4.42 -0.50 3.32
CA LYS A 281 -3.99 -1.89 3.26
C LYS A 281 -5.14 -2.78 2.84
N LEU A 282 -4.92 -3.58 1.82
CA LEU A 282 -5.82 -4.64 1.39
C LEU A 282 -5.31 -5.98 1.90
N THR A 283 -6.21 -6.83 2.35
CA THR A 283 -5.93 -8.23 2.72
C THR A 283 -6.98 -9.13 2.09
N TRP A 284 -6.62 -10.38 1.79
CA TRP A 284 -7.54 -11.36 1.21
C TRP A 284 -7.10 -12.80 1.55
N SER A 285 -7.96 -13.76 1.23
CA SER A 285 -7.63 -15.19 1.18
C SER A 285 -7.34 -15.57 -0.26
N ASN A 286 -6.20 -16.22 -0.48
CA ASN A 286 -5.78 -16.64 -1.83
C ASN A 286 -6.72 -17.70 -2.39
N GLY A 287 -6.96 -17.65 -3.71
CA GLY A 287 -7.60 -18.70 -4.48
C GLY A 287 -6.59 -19.78 -4.92
N SER A 288 -6.83 -20.41 -6.07
CA SER A 288 -6.04 -21.56 -6.54
C SER A 288 -4.90 -21.22 -7.51
N GLY A 289 -4.68 -19.94 -7.78
CA GLY A 289 -3.59 -19.46 -8.63
C GLY A 289 -2.30 -19.24 -7.84
N ASP A 290 -1.20 -19.04 -8.56
CA ASP A 290 0.11 -18.74 -7.97
C ASP A 290 0.31 -17.23 -7.74
N ARG A 291 -0.56 -16.38 -8.32
CA ARG A 291 -0.51 -14.92 -8.20
C ARG A 291 -1.89 -14.30 -8.03
N ARG A 292 -1.92 -13.10 -7.48
CA ARG A 292 -3.09 -12.21 -7.44
C ARG A 292 -2.81 -10.94 -8.20
N LEU A 293 -3.74 -10.55 -9.07
CA LEU A 293 -3.74 -9.27 -9.77
C LEU A 293 -4.71 -8.33 -9.06
N VAL A 294 -4.23 -7.21 -8.51
CA VAL A 294 -5.09 -6.18 -7.90
C VAL A 294 -5.06 -4.92 -8.74
N VAL A 295 -6.25 -4.52 -9.19
CA VAL A 295 -6.47 -3.35 -10.03
C VAL A 295 -7.24 -2.32 -9.23
N VAL A 296 -6.78 -1.07 -9.26
CA VAL A 296 -7.36 0.04 -8.50
C VAL A 296 -7.72 1.17 -9.45
N ARG A 297 -8.84 1.83 -9.19
CA ARG A 297 -9.30 3.00 -9.93
C ARG A 297 -9.81 4.07 -8.98
N GLU A 298 -9.39 5.31 -9.22
CA GLU A 298 -9.86 6.48 -8.46
C GLU A 298 -11.28 6.87 -8.88
N GLY A 299 -12.19 7.07 -7.93
CA GLY A 299 -13.49 7.71 -8.13
C GLY A 299 -14.55 6.95 -8.93
N ALA A 300 -14.22 5.80 -9.53
CA ALA A 300 -15.16 5.00 -10.32
C ALA A 300 -14.87 3.50 -10.24
N ALA A 301 -15.90 2.67 -10.46
CA ALA A 301 -15.76 1.22 -10.46
C ALA A 301 -14.70 0.73 -11.45
N VAL A 302 -13.97 -0.32 -11.06
CA VAL A 302 -13.03 -1.03 -11.93
C VAL A 302 -13.85 -1.85 -12.94
N ALA A 303 -13.50 -1.71 -14.22
CA ALA A 303 -14.06 -2.46 -15.33
C ALA A 303 -12.89 -3.04 -16.13
N PHE A 304 -12.18 -3.97 -15.49
CA PHE A 304 -10.95 -4.55 -16.00
C PHE A 304 -11.17 -6.02 -16.37
N ALA A 305 -10.77 -6.41 -17.58
CA ALA A 305 -10.82 -7.79 -18.04
C ALA A 305 -9.39 -8.23 -18.36
N PRO A 306 -8.72 -8.95 -17.45
CA PRO A 306 -7.30 -9.22 -17.65
C PRO A 306 -7.05 -10.20 -18.80
N THR A 307 -6.26 -9.77 -19.78
CA THR A 307 -5.75 -10.57 -20.91
C THR A 307 -4.23 -10.38 -21.08
N GLY A 308 -3.42 -11.37 -20.69
CA GLY A 308 -1.97 -11.38 -20.95
C GLY A 308 -1.08 -10.80 -19.83
N THR A 309 0.09 -10.28 -20.21
CA THR A 309 1.13 -9.76 -19.31
C THR A 309 1.03 -8.25 -19.11
N TYR A 310 1.41 -7.76 -17.93
CA TYR A 310 1.37 -6.33 -17.58
C TYR A 310 2.72 -5.82 -17.12
N SER A 311 3.04 -4.58 -17.48
CA SER A 311 4.22 -3.83 -17.03
C SER A 311 3.80 -2.63 -16.19
N GLY A 312 4.73 -2.09 -15.40
CA GLY A 312 4.48 -0.90 -14.59
C GLY A 312 3.61 -1.14 -13.34
N VAL A 313 3.62 -2.36 -12.81
CA VAL A 313 2.98 -2.71 -11.53
C VAL A 313 3.72 -2.02 -10.38
N ASN A 314 3.00 -1.27 -9.55
CA ASN A 314 3.59 -0.56 -8.41
C ASN A 314 2.57 -0.39 -7.27
N ALA A 315 2.97 -0.69 -6.03
CA ALA A 315 2.09 -0.52 -4.87
C ALA A 315 1.78 0.96 -4.59
N ASP A 316 2.61 1.89 -5.07
CA ASP A 316 2.26 3.31 -5.11
C ASP A 316 1.34 3.58 -6.31
N PHE A 317 0.08 3.91 -6.03
CA PHE A 317 -0.95 4.18 -7.03
C PHE A 317 -0.56 5.31 -7.99
N SER A 318 0.12 6.35 -7.50
CA SER A 318 0.56 7.49 -8.33
C SER A 318 1.68 7.11 -9.30
N ALA A 319 2.51 6.13 -8.93
CA ALA A 319 3.61 5.61 -9.74
C ALA A 319 3.23 4.39 -10.60
N ALA A 320 2.11 3.72 -10.31
CA ALA A 320 1.62 2.61 -11.11
C ALA A 320 1.18 3.08 -12.51
N THR A 321 1.53 2.31 -13.54
CA THR A 321 1.18 2.67 -14.92
C THR A 321 -0.32 2.46 -15.15
N ASP A 322 -0.97 3.48 -15.72
CA ASP A 322 -2.39 3.40 -16.14
C ASP A 322 -2.53 2.43 -17.31
N GLN A 323 -3.39 1.42 -17.13
CA GLN A 323 -3.73 0.41 -18.13
C GLN A 323 -4.95 0.83 -18.97
N GLY A 324 -5.42 2.07 -18.80
CA GLY A 324 -6.55 2.67 -19.50
C GLY A 324 -7.71 3.00 -18.57
N ASN A 325 -8.34 4.16 -18.79
CA ASN A 325 -9.46 4.68 -18.00
C ASN A 325 -9.15 4.92 -16.51
N GLY A 326 -7.88 5.16 -16.14
CA GLY A 326 -7.46 5.37 -14.76
C GLY A 326 -7.34 4.07 -13.94
N GLN A 327 -7.29 2.91 -14.59
CA GLN A 327 -7.17 1.61 -13.94
C GLN A 327 -5.70 1.24 -13.83
N ARG A 328 -5.20 1.14 -12.60
CA ARG A 328 -3.78 0.91 -12.32
C ARG A 328 -3.61 -0.41 -11.59
N ILE A 329 -2.63 -1.21 -12.03
CA ILE A 329 -2.31 -2.48 -11.37
C ILE A 329 -1.33 -2.18 -10.24
N VAL A 330 -1.80 -2.35 -9.01
CA VAL A 330 -1.00 -2.05 -7.81
C VAL A 330 -0.34 -3.30 -7.22
N TYR A 331 -0.75 -4.48 -7.69
CA TYR A 331 -0.23 -5.76 -7.20
C TYR A 331 -0.32 -6.85 -8.27
N TYR A 332 0.77 -7.60 -8.46
CA TYR A 332 0.80 -8.82 -9.25
C TYR A 332 1.82 -9.82 -8.68
N ASN A 333 1.48 -10.47 -7.57
CA ASN A 333 2.40 -11.35 -6.85
C ASN A 333 1.67 -12.44 -6.03
N SER A 334 2.42 -13.33 -5.37
CA SER A 334 1.96 -14.53 -4.65
C SER A 334 1.61 -14.31 -3.17
N GLY A 335 1.50 -13.07 -2.71
CA GLY A 335 1.06 -12.76 -1.34
C GLY A 335 -0.45 -12.57 -1.21
N ASN A 336 -0.89 -12.29 0.01
CA ASN A 336 -2.30 -12.17 0.42
C ASN A 336 -2.67 -10.77 0.94
N THR A 337 -1.78 -9.80 0.74
CA THR A 337 -1.97 -8.41 1.18
C THR A 337 -1.16 -7.46 0.30
N VAL A 338 -1.63 -6.22 0.18
CA VAL A 338 -0.87 -5.09 -0.38
C VAL A 338 -1.22 -3.81 0.38
N THR A 339 -0.22 -3.03 0.78
CA THR A 339 -0.41 -1.65 1.21
C THR A 339 -0.26 -0.76 -0.01
N ILE A 340 -1.35 -0.12 -0.43
CA ILE A 340 -1.37 0.81 -1.54
C ILE A 340 -1.02 2.18 -1.00
N THR A 341 -0.04 2.87 -1.58
CA THR A 341 0.38 4.23 -1.21
C THR A 341 0.13 5.21 -2.35
N GLY A 342 0.44 6.50 -2.18
CA GLY A 342 0.27 7.51 -3.23
C GLY A 342 -1.20 7.81 -3.57
N LEU A 343 -2.10 7.53 -2.62
CA LEU A 343 -3.52 7.85 -2.71
C LEU A 343 -3.77 9.30 -2.29
N LYS A 344 -4.88 9.87 -2.76
CA LYS A 344 -5.38 11.19 -2.35
C LYS A 344 -6.26 11.03 -1.11
N ALA A 345 -6.26 12.03 -0.24
CA ALA A 345 -7.15 12.10 0.91
C ALA A 345 -8.62 12.21 0.47
N ASN A 346 -9.55 11.80 1.32
CA ASN A 346 -11.00 11.88 1.07
C ASN A 346 -11.43 11.34 -0.31
N THR A 347 -10.76 10.29 -0.79
CA THR A 347 -10.96 9.80 -2.16
C THR A 347 -11.34 8.34 -2.10
N THR A 348 -12.46 7.99 -2.73
CA THR A 348 -12.88 6.60 -2.86
C THR A 348 -12.15 5.94 -4.01
N TYR A 349 -11.38 4.91 -3.68
CA TYR A 349 -10.75 4.01 -4.64
C TYR A 349 -11.56 2.74 -4.77
N TYR A 350 -11.83 2.34 -5.99
CA TYR A 350 -12.49 1.08 -6.31
C TYR A 350 -11.41 0.06 -6.65
N VAL A 351 -11.56 -1.14 -6.10
CA VAL A 351 -10.59 -2.22 -6.23
C VAL A 351 -11.29 -3.44 -6.83
N GLN A 352 -10.62 -4.11 -7.75
CA GLN A 352 -10.99 -5.45 -8.22
C GLN A 352 -9.76 -6.34 -8.18
N ALA A 353 -9.92 -7.54 -7.62
CA ALA A 353 -8.82 -8.48 -7.46
C ALA A 353 -9.13 -9.81 -8.16
N PHE A 354 -8.13 -10.35 -8.86
CA PHE A 354 -8.26 -11.57 -9.66
C PHE A 354 -7.21 -12.60 -9.25
N GLU A 355 -7.63 -13.85 -9.11
CA GLU A 355 -6.70 -14.98 -9.06
C GLU A 355 -6.03 -15.17 -10.43
N ALA A 356 -4.74 -15.46 -10.44
CA ALA A 356 -3.93 -15.50 -11.65
C ALA A 356 -2.91 -16.65 -11.63
N CYS A 357 -2.51 -17.05 -12.83
CA CYS A 357 -1.42 -17.99 -13.07
C CYS A 357 -0.32 -17.35 -13.90
N SER A 358 0.87 -17.29 -13.31
CA SER A 358 2.02 -16.61 -13.91
C SER A 358 2.65 -17.39 -15.07
N SER A 359 2.47 -18.72 -15.08
CA SER A 359 3.03 -19.62 -16.08
C SER A 359 2.46 -19.40 -17.48
N ASP A 360 1.17 -19.09 -17.59
CA ASP A 360 0.45 -18.91 -18.85
C ASP A 360 -0.35 -17.59 -18.94
N ASN A 361 -0.28 -16.74 -17.90
CA ASN A 361 -1.04 -15.49 -17.76
C ASN A 361 -2.56 -15.70 -17.89
N THR A 362 -3.06 -16.78 -17.31
CA THR A 362 -4.50 -17.01 -17.16
C THR A 362 -5.02 -16.39 -15.86
N TYR A 363 -6.29 -15.98 -15.87
CA TYR A 363 -6.93 -15.27 -14.77
C TYR A 363 -8.32 -15.84 -14.50
N ASN A 364 -8.71 -15.92 -13.24
CA ASN A 364 -10.10 -16.14 -12.89
C ASN A 364 -10.87 -14.82 -13.04
N ILE A 365 -11.62 -14.67 -14.12
CA ILE A 365 -12.46 -13.49 -14.35
C ILE A 365 -13.89 -13.65 -13.81
N THR A 366 -14.25 -14.85 -13.38
CA THR A 366 -15.60 -15.15 -12.90
C THR A 366 -15.71 -14.69 -11.44
N ALA A 367 -16.73 -13.88 -11.15
CA ALA A 367 -17.04 -13.40 -9.79
C ALA A 367 -15.83 -12.77 -9.05
N ALA A 368 -14.93 -12.09 -9.77
CA ALA A 368 -13.78 -11.40 -9.17
C ALA A 368 -14.24 -10.41 -8.08
N PRO A 369 -13.77 -10.55 -6.83
CA PRO A 369 -14.22 -9.71 -5.73
C PRO A 369 -13.85 -8.25 -5.99
N THR A 370 -14.78 -7.37 -5.61
CA THR A 370 -14.59 -5.92 -5.63
C THR A 370 -14.75 -5.37 -4.22
N ILE A 371 -14.02 -4.30 -3.93
CA ILE A 371 -14.19 -3.54 -2.69
C ILE A 371 -13.90 -2.07 -2.95
N THR A 372 -14.48 -1.20 -2.13
CA THR A 372 -14.15 0.22 -2.12
C THR A 372 -13.29 0.55 -0.90
N ALA A 373 -12.24 1.32 -1.12
CA ALA A 373 -11.39 1.89 -0.09
C ALA A 373 -11.47 3.41 -0.19
N THR A 374 -12.28 4.03 0.67
CA THR A 374 -12.22 5.49 0.89
C THR A 374 -11.07 5.76 1.85
N THR A 375 -10.04 6.46 1.37
CA THR A 375 -9.04 7.06 2.25
C THR A 375 -9.76 8.05 3.16
N PRO A 376 -9.50 8.04 4.47
CA PRO A 376 -10.11 8.98 5.38
C PRO A 376 -9.84 10.39 4.88
N ASP A 377 -10.86 11.24 4.93
CA ASP A 377 -10.60 12.65 5.16
C ASP A 377 -10.28 12.77 6.65
N TYR A 378 -9.25 13.51 7.01
CA TYR A 378 -9.10 13.90 8.42
C TYR A 378 -10.08 15.05 8.70
N ALA A 379 -11.38 14.77 8.62
CA ALA A 379 -12.44 15.71 8.97
C ALA A 379 -12.93 15.42 10.40
N CYS A 380 -12.09 15.67 11.42
CA CYS A 380 -12.67 16.16 12.67
C CYS A 380 -13.19 17.57 12.37
N THR A 381 -14.49 17.76 12.43
CA THR A 381 -15.11 19.07 12.18
C THR A 381 -15.15 19.84 13.50
N GLY A 382 -14.29 20.86 13.63
CA GLY A 382 -14.22 21.71 14.83
C GLY A 382 -13.27 21.23 15.92
N VAL A 383 -13.31 21.91 17.08
CA VAL A 383 -12.47 21.63 18.26
C VAL A 383 -12.87 20.28 18.88
N PRO A 384 -11.93 19.34 19.11
CA PRO A 384 -12.26 18.05 19.69
C PRO A 384 -12.76 18.19 21.14
N THR A 385 -13.65 17.29 21.58
CA THR A 385 -14.14 17.27 22.97
C THR A 385 -13.08 16.69 23.90
N ALA A 386 -12.89 17.27 25.08
CA ALA A 386 -11.84 16.90 26.03
C ALA A 386 -11.85 15.42 26.46
N VAL A 387 -10.68 14.92 26.88
CA VAL A 387 -10.60 13.63 27.58
C VAL A 387 -11.41 13.65 28.87
N THR A 388 -11.85 12.49 29.32
CA THR A 388 -12.55 12.34 30.60
C THR A 388 -11.88 11.29 31.49
N ALA A 389 -12.24 11.25 32.78
CA ALA A 389 -11.74 10.26 33.74
C ALA A 389 -10.20 10.19 33.85
N LEU A 390 -9.52 11.34 33.76
CA LEU A 390 -8.07 11.42 33.95
C LEU A 390 -7.70 10.98 35.38
N SER A 391 -6.81 10.00 35.50
CA SER A 391 -6.40 9.42 36.78
C SER A 391 -4.95 8.92 36.75
N SER A 392 -4.34 8.79 37.93
CA SER A 392 -3.01 8.20 38.13
C SER A 392 -3.10 6.85 38.84
N ALA A 393 -2.22 5.92 38.47
CA ALA A 393 -2.03 4.62 39.10
C ALA A 393 -0.52 4.32 39.25
N ASP A 394 -0.18 3.27 40.01
CA ASP A 394 1.19 2.76 40.17
C ASP A 394 2.22 3.83 40.56
N VAL A 395 1.84 4.73 41.48
CA VAL A 395 2.70 5.85 41.89
C VAL A 395 3.91 5.33 42.66
N ALA A 396 5.10 5.56 42.11
CA ALA A 396 6.39 5.12 42.63
C ALA A 396 7.35 6.31 42.79
N GLN A 397 8.57 6.05 43.30
CA GLN A 397 9.58 7.09 43.54
C GLN A 397 10.05 7.80 42.26
N GLY A 398 10.05 7.09 41.11
CA GLY A 398 10.60 7.61 39.85
C GLY A 398 9.57 7.75 38.72
N GLY A 399 8.29 7.55 38.98
CA GLY A 399 7.27 7.42 37.94
C GLY A 399 5.87 7.13 38.44
N PHE A 400 4.89 7.20 37.53
CA PHE A 400 3.50 6.79 37.72
C PHE A 400 2.85 6.50 36.35
N THR A 401 1.72 5.78 36.34
CA THR A 401 0.92 5.52 35.13
C THR A 401 -0.26 6.48 35.08
N LEU A 402 -0.48 7.14 33.94
CA LEU A 402 -1.65 7.96 33.64
C LEU A 402 -2.66 7.18 32.80
N ASN A 403 -3.94 7.30 33.14
CA ASN A 403 -5.06 6.68 32.42
C ASN A 403 -6.15 7.72 32.16
N TRP A 404 -6.82 7.64 31.00
CA TRP A 404 -7.95 8.50 30.65
C TRP A 404 -8.93 7.77 29.72
N THR A 405 -10.14 8.31 29.60
CA THR A 405 -11.09 7.96 28.53
C THR A 405 -10.95 8.98 27.41
N ASN A 406 -10.72 8.49 26.19
CA ASN A 406 -10.57 9.34 25.01
C ASN A 406 -11.86 10.15 24.77
N GLY A 407 -11.69 11.41 24.36
CA GLY A 407 -12.72 12.28 23.82
C GLY A 407 -12.94 12.03 22.32
N SER A 408 -13.21 13.10 21.55
CA SER A 408 -13.61 12.98 20.14
C SER A 408 -12.46 13.17 19.14
N GLY A 409 -11.23 13.44 19.61
CA GLY A 409 -10.04 13.59 18.78
C GLY A 409 -9.44 12.25 18.35
N ASP A 410 -8.58 12.28 17.33
CA ASP A 410 -7.88 11.10 16.79
C ASP A 410 -6.47 10.91 17.38
N GLY A 411 -6.00 11.84 18.21
CA GLY A 411 -4.75 11.77 18.98
C GLY A 411 -4.82 12.56 20.28
N ARG A 412 -3.84 12.38 21.17
CA ARG A 412 -3.67 13.13 22.42
C ARG A 412 -2.25 13.63 22.56
N ILE A 413 -2.08 14.75 23.26
CA ILE A 413 -0.81 15.13 23.86
C ILE A 413 -0.91 15.17 25.39
N VAL A 414 0.15 14.75 26.08
CA VAL A 414 0.25 14.80 27.55
C VAL A 414 1.40 15.72 27.94
N VAL A 415 1.12 16.68 28.81
CA VAL A 415 2.13 17.59 29.36
C VAL A 415 2.20 17.50 30.88
N ILE A 416 3.41 17.54 31.41
CA ILE A 416 3.67 17.43 32.86
C ILE A 416 4.63 18.52 33.31
N ARG A 417 4.35 19.18 34.42
CA ARG A 417 5.23 20.18 35.04
C ARG A 417 5.39 19.92 36.53
N LYS A 418 6.60 20.13 37.04
CA LYS A 418 6.93 19.99 38.47
C LYS A 418 6.50 21.23 39.25
N ASP A 419 5.97 21.04 40.45
CA ASP A 419 5.63 22.03 41.49
C ASP A 419 4.58 23.08 41.12
N VAL A 420 4.28 23.29 39.84
CA VAL A 420 3.26 24.24 39.37
C VAL A 420 2.44 23.63 38.24
N ALA A 421 1.15 24.00 38.16
CA ALA A 421 0.27 23.56 37.09
C ALA A 421 0.79 24.03 35.72
N PRO A 422 0.75 23.18 34.67
CA PRO A 422 1.00 23.65 33.32
C PRO A 422 0.06 24.81 32.98
N SER A 423 0.63 25.90 32.47
CA SER A 423 -0.13 26.99 31.84
C SER A 423 -0.12 26.85 30.31
N PHE A 424 0.54 25.81 29.80
CA PHE A 424 0.58 25.43 28.41
C PHE A 424 -0.82 25.12 27.88
N VAL A 425 -1.22 25.86 26.85
CA VAL A 425 -2.38 25.56 26.02
C VAL A 425 -1.86 25.28 24.60
N PRO A 426 -2.13 24.10 24.03
CA PRO A 426 -1.67 23.80 22.68
C PRO A 426 -2.40 24.66 21.65
N GLN A 427 -1.64 25.15 20.68
CA GLN A 427 -2.13 26.03 19.63
C GLN A 427 -2.55 25.23 18.40
N ALA A 428 -3.73 25.56 17.88
CA ALA A 428 -4.23 25.02 16.62
C ALA A 428 -3.21 25.27 15.50
N GLY A 429 -2.88 24.25 14.72
CA GLY A 429 -1.92 24.33 13.60
C GLY A 429 -0.48 23.98 13.98
N THR A 430 -0.14 23.91 15.27
CA THR A 430 1.24 23.67 15.74
C THR A 430 1.54 22.18 15.92
N VAL A 431 2.65 21.70 15.35
CA VAL A 431 3.14 20.32 15.58
C VAL A 431 4.08 20.29 16.78
N TYR A 432 3.73 19.52 17.80
CA TYR A 432 4.56 19.32 19.00
C TYR A 432 5.39 18.03 18.88
N ASN A 433 6.70 18.19 18.66
CA ASN A 433 7.67 17.09 18.49
C ASN A 433 8.48 16.84 19.77
N GLY A 434 9.12 15.66 19.85
CA GLY A 434 10.04 15.34 20.97
C GLY A 434 9.34 14.82 22.23
N ALA A 435 8.15 14.23 22.08
CA ALA A 435 7.45 13.57 23.17
C ALA A 435 8.25 12.36 23.70
N SER A 436 8.37 12.23 25.02
CA SER A 436 9.04 11.09 25.66
C SER A 436 8.40 10.72 27.00
N ALA A 437 8.14 9.42 27.20
CA ALA A 437 7.63 8.90 28.46
C ALA A 437 8.62 9.03 29.64
N ASN A 438 9.88 9.38 29.38
CA ASN A 438 10.86 9.71 30.40
C ASN A 438 10.97 11.24 30.55
N TYR A 439 10.49 11.76 31.68
CA TYR A 439 10.37 13.20 32.01
C TYR A 439 11.68 13.97 31.84
N SER A 440 12.81 13.37 32.21
CA SER A 440 14.13 14.00 32.10
C SER A 440 14.61 14.19 30.65
N SER A 441 14.10 13.37 29.73
CA SER A 441 14.45 13.38 28.31
C SER A 441 13.41 14.07 27.41
N ALA A 442 12.24 14.42 27.97
CA ALA A 442 11.15 15.04 27.24
C ALA A 442 11.46 16.49 26.85
N ALA A 443 10.98 16.90 25.68
CA ALA A 443 11.08 18.28 25.22
C ALA A 443 10.39 19.25 26.20
N THR A 444 11.04 20.39 26.46
CA THR A 444 10.49 21.47 27.29
C THR A 444 9.68 22.44 26.44
N LEU A 445 8.49 22.82 26.91
CA LEU A 445 7.59 23.78 26.29
C LEU A 445 7.81 25.20 26.84
N THR A 446 7.18 26.20 26.24
CA THR A 446 7.39 27.62 26.57
C THR A 446 7.08 27.99 28.02
N ASP A 447 6.12 27.31 28.63
CA ASP A 447 5.82 27.48 30.06
C ASP A 447 6.74 26.66 30.97
N GLY A 448 7.68 25.87 30.45
CA GLY A 448 8.53 24.98 31.24
C GLY A 448 7.94 23.58 31.49
N SER A 449 6.74 23.29 30.98
CA SER A 449 6.17 21.94 30.98
C SER A 449 6.96 20.98 30.09
N LYS A 450 6.87 19.68 30.36
CA LYS A 450 7.48 18.61 29.58
C LYS A 450 6.44 17.90 28.69
N LEU A 451 6.74 17.72 27.41
CA LEU A 451 5.91 16.96 26.48
C LEU A 451 6.16 15.44 26.63
N ILE A 452 5.23 14.74 27.28
CA ILE A 452 5.43 13.35 27.70
C ILE A 452 4.91 12.34 26.68
N TYR A 453 3.81 12.66 26.01
CA TYR A 453 3.15 11.73 25.09
C TYR A 453 2.54 12.49 23.92
N SER A 454 2.58 11.86 22.74
CA SER A 454 1.85 12.28 21.55
C SER A 454 1.44 11.01 20.79
N GLY A 455 0.14 10.75 20.64
CA GLY A 455 -0.36 9.54 19.98
C GLY A 455 -1.82 9.20 20.26
N ALA A 456 -2.28 8.06 19.75
CA ALA A 456 -3.70 7.64 19.80
C ALA A 456 -4.04 6.63 20.92
N GLY A 457 -3.24 6.56 21.99
CA GLY A 457 -3.48 5.72 23.17
C GLY A 457 -4.36 6.37 24.25
N SER A 458 -4.78 5.57 25.24
CA SER A 458 -5.61 6.00 26.38
C SER A 458 -4.86 5.93 27.74
N SER A 459 -3.57 5.67 27.71
CA SER A 459 -2.70 5.62 28.89
C SER A 459 -1.24 5.88 28.53
N VAL A 460 -0.44 6.31 29.51
CA VAL A 460 1.03 6.40 29.41
C VAL A 460 1.70 6.17 30.77
N THR A 461 2.75 5.34 30.81
CA THR A 461 3.59 5.17 32.01
C THR A 461 4.76 6.14 31.97
N VAL A 462 4.82 7.06 32.93
CA VAL A 462 5.82 8.12 33.04
C VAL A 462 6.96 7.68 33.94
N THR A 463 8.19 7.94 33.52
CA THR A 463 9.42 7.58 34.25
C THR A 463 10.39 8.77 34.33
N GLY A 464 11.45 8.67 35.13
CA GLY A 464 12.47 9.73 35.25
C GLY A 464 12.03 10.93 36.08
N LEU A 465 11.03 10.76 36.94
CA LEU A 465 10.57 11.77 37.89
C LEU A 465 11.41 11.74 39.19
N GLN A 466 11.43 12.85 39.91
CA GLN A 466 12.09 12.97 41.20
C GLN A 466 11.18 12.42 42.30
N ALA A 467 11.76 11.72 43.29
CA ALA A 467 11.03 11.17 44.42
C ALA A 467 10.46 12.28 45.33
N GLY A 468 9.28 12.03 45.92
CA GLY A 468 8.61 12.95 46.85
C GLY A 468 8.23 14.30 46.27
N SER A 469 8.18 14.44 44.94
CA SER A 469 7.96 15.71 44.24
C SER A 469 6.54 15.78 43.67
N LEU A 470 5.97 16.98 43.70
CA LEU A 470 4.64 17.25 43.16
C LEU A 470 4.74 17.51 41.65
N TYR A 471 3.89 16.84 40.88
CA TYR A 471 3.75 17.06 39.44
C TYR A 471 2.31 17.35 39.09
N PHE A 472 2.11 18.29 38.18
CA PHE A 472 0.81 18.61 37.62
C PHE A 472 0.76 18.15 36.17
N VAL A 473 -0.34 17.49 35.81
CA VAL A 473 -0.55 16.80 34.53
C VAL A 473 -1.75 17.39 33.82
N GLN A 474 -1.62 17.64 32.51
CA GLN A 474 -2.75 17.92 31.63
C GLN A 474 -2.69 17.04 30.38
N VAL A 475 -3.86 16.67 29.87
CA VAL A 475 -4.02 15.87 28.65
C VAL A 475 -4.98 16.60 27.73
N PHE A 476 -4.53 16.86 26.50
CA PHE A 476 -5.32 17.54 25.48
C PHE A 476 -5.67 16.56 24.36
N GLU A 477 -6.93 16.56 23.94
CA GLU A 477 -7.33 15.91 22.70
C GLU A 477 -6.78 16.69 21.51
N SER A 478 -6.42 15.98 20.45
CA SER A 478 -5.89 16.53 19.22
C SER A 478 -6.54 15.91 17.99
N CYS A 479 -6.63 16.69 16.93
CA CYS A 479 -7.00 16.27 15.60
C CYS A 479 -5.78 16.40 14.67
N SER A 480 -5.41 15.30 14.03
CA SER A 480 -4.20 15.18 13.22
C SER A 480 -4.20 15.99 11.92
N ASN A 481 -5.35 16.58 11.53
CA ASN A 481 -5.44 17.56 10.44
C ASN A 481 -5.57 18.98 10.96
N GLY A 482 -4.62 19.82 10.54
CA GLY A 482 -4.50 21.19 11.00
C GLY A 482 -4.08 21.33 12.46
N ASN A 483 -3.55 20.25 13.09
CA ASN A 483 -3.16 20.19 14.50
C ASN A 483 -4.15 20.92 15.41
N GLN A 484 -5.45 20.62 15.30
CA GLN A 484 -6.44 21.24 16.17
C GLN A 484 -6.37 20.57 17.53
N TYR A 485 -6.45 21.35 18.60
CA TYR A 485 -6.43 20.83 19.95
C TYR A 485 -7.67 21.28 20.69
N GLU A 486 -8.07 20.47 21.64
CA GLU A 486 -8.99 20.93 22.67
C GLU A 486 -8.28 22.01 23.50
N THR A 487 -8.89 23.18 23.64
CA THR A 487 -8.30 24.36 24.30
C THR A 487 -9.12 24.87 25.49
N ALA A 488 -10.21 24.19 25.86
CA ALA A 488 -10.87 24.50 27.11
C ALA A 488 -9.96 24.07 28.27
N ALA A 489 -10.26 24.53 29.48
CA ALA A 489 -9.44 24.25 30.64
C ALA A 489 -9.39 22.75 30.94
N ALA A 490 -8.41 22.05 30.36
CA ALA A 490 -8.19 20.63 30.57
C ALA A 490 -7.96 20.38 32.07
N PRO A 491 -8.62 19.38 32.68
CA PRO A 491 -8.52 19.15 34.11
C PRO A 491 -7.06 18.85 34.48
N ALA A 492 -6.48 19.68 35.34
CA ALA A 492 -5.14 19.46 35.87
C ALA A 492 -5.21 18.39 36.97
N LEU A 493 -4.48 17.28 36.79
CA LEU A 493 -4.31 16.25 37.81
C LEU A 493 -2.99 16.49 38.55
N ALA A 494 -3.06 16.66 39.87
CA ALA A 494 -1.89 16.71 40.75
C ALA A 494 -1.50 15.29 41.18
N VAL A 495 -0.24 14.91 40.95
CA VAL A 495 0.34 13.61 41.32
C VAL A 495 1.65 13.84 42.07
N THR A 496 1.72 13.40 43.32
CA THR A 496 2.96 13.42 44.11
C THR A 496 3.63 12.05 44.04
N THR A 497 4.88 11.99 43.57
CA THR A 497 5.64 10.73 43.57
C THR A 497 5.93 10.28 45.00
N SER A 498 6.06 8.97 45.19
CA SER A 498 6.39 8.42 46.50
C SER A 498 7.73 8.98 47.00
N ALA A 499 7.78 9.36 48.27
CA ALA A 499 9.02 9.83 48.90
C ALA A 499 10.11 8.74 48.83
N ALA A 500 11.37 9.15 48.76
CA ALA A 500 12.47 8.21 48.92
C ALA A 500 12.36 7.53 50.30
N ASN A 501 12.49 6.20 50.34
CA ASN A 501 12.29 5.38 51.55
C ASN A 501 13.38 5.57 52.64
N ASN A 502 14.07 6.70 52.67
CA ASN A 502 15.02 7.04 53.74
C ASN A 502 14.99 8.55 54.03
N PRO A 503 14.76 8.97 55.28
CA PRO A 503 15.04 10.35 55.67
C PRO A 503 16.56 10.58 55.47
N PRO A 504 17.00 11.77 54.99
CA PRO A 504 18.41 12.07 54.88
C PRO A 504 19.00 12.12 56.29
N THR A 505 19.59 11.01 56.73
CA THR A 505 20.36 10.95 57.97
C THR A 505 21.76 11.51 57.69
N GLY A 506 21.91 12.83 57.82
CA GLY A 506 23.19 13.50 57.75
C GLY A 506 23.10 14.97 58.17
N ASN A 507 23.90 15.38 59.15
CA ASN A 507 23.97 16.73 59.73
C ASN A 507 24.33 17.87 58.74
N GLY A 508 24.50 17.60 57.43
CA GLY A 508 25.04 18.57 56.45
C GLY A 508 24.02 19.50 55.79
N ASN A 509 22.71 19.19 55.84
CA ASN A 509 21.66 19.93 55.10
C ASN A 509 20.68 20.70 55.99
N VAL A 510 20.86 20.67 57.32
CA VAL A 510 20.01 21.40 58.28
C VAL A 510 20.53 22.83 58.39
N VAL A 511 19.68 23.81 58.06
CA VAL A 511 19.96 25.25 58.17
C VAL A 511 19.75 25.73 59.60
N ALA A 512 18.62 25.34 60.21
CA ALA A 512 18.24 25.67 61.57
C ALA A 512 17.36 24.52 62.09
N MET A 513 17.52 24.13 63.35
CA MET A 513 16.67 23.11 63.96
C MET A 513 16.59 23.39 65.44
N GLN A 514 15.39 23.29 66.01
CA GLN A 514 15.24 23.38 67.44
C GLN A 514 15.58 22.02 68.07
N ASP A 515 16.67 21.94 68.83
CA ASP A 515 16.91 20.80 69.71
C ASP A 515 16.39 21.12 71.12
N PHE A 516 15.42 20.35 71.60
CA PHE A 516 14.78 20.62 72.88
C PHE A 516 15.68 20.29 74.08
N ASN A 517 17.01 20.15 73.93
CA ASN A 517 17.94 19.62 74.94
C ASN A 517 18.81 20.63 75.68
N ALA A 518 18.62 21.93 75.43
CA ALA A 518 19.42 23.02 76.01
C ALA A 518 20.85 23.06 75.45
N THR A 519 21.10 23.93 74.49
CA THR A 519 21.42 25.36 74.64
C THR A 519 21.38 25.94 73.22
N ALA A 520 20.22 26.41 72.79
CA ALA A 520 19.96 26.79 71.41
C ALA A 520 20.63 28.13 71.05
N THR A 521 21.62 28.07 70.17
CA THR A 521 22.11 29.20 69.35
C THR A 521 21.65 29.06 67.90
N ASP A 522 20.53 28.37 67.67
CA ASP A 522 20.03 27.90 66.35
C ASP A 522 18.87 28.74 65.77
N GLY A 523 18.46 29.80 66.46
CA GLY A 523 17.45 30.77 66.01
C GLY A 523 16.03 30.55 66.55
N TRP A 524 15.75 29.44 67.23
CA TRP A 524 14.42 29.15 67.78
C TRP A 524 14.21 29.65 69.21
N ALA A 525 13.05 30.27 69.48
CA ALA A 525 12.65 30.80 70.77
C ALA A 525 11.25 30.32 71.18
N VAL A 526 11.14 29.76 72.39
CA VAL A 526 9.84 29.50 73.04
C VAL A 526 9.32 30.82 73.59
N ILE A 527 8.33 31.42 72.92
CA ILE A 527 7.79 32.73 73.27
C ILE A 527 6.81 32.62 74.45
N SER A 528 6.04 31.54 74.54
CA SER A 528 5.14 31.30 75.68
C SER A 528 4.70 29.84 75.84
N GLY A 529 4.61 29.38 77.10
CA GLY A 529 3.66 28.36 77.57
C GLY A 529 3.89 26.89 77.20
N PHE A 530 4.96 26.53 76.51
CA PHE A 530 5.32 25.12 76.34
C PHE A 530 5.99 24.54 77.59
N GLU A 531 5.55 23.36 78.02
CA GLU A 531 6.25 22.57 79.03
C GLU A 531 7.28 21.67 78.36
N LYS A 532 8.54 21.75 78.81
CA LYS A 532 9.61 20.86 78.35
C LYS A 532 9.59 19.59 79.18
N VAL A 533 9.36 18.44 78.54
CA VAL A 533 9.30 17.14 79.21
C VAL A 533 10.40 16.21 78.72
N SER A 534 11.05 15.52 79.66
CA SER A 534 12.14 14.55 79.39
C SER A 534 11.65 13.10 79.28
N ASN A 535 10.48 12.79 79.84
CA ASN A 535 9.85 11.46 79.81
C ASN A 535 8.46 11.59 79.16
N ILE A 536 8.36 11.21 77.89
CA ILE A 536 7.12 11.32 77.11
C ILE A 536 6.09 10.31 77.66
N ASN A 537 4.82 10.73 77.74
CA ASN A 537 3.71 9.87 78.14
C ASN A 537 3.58 8.70 77.14
N THR A 538 3.52 7.47 77.64
CA THR A 538 3.97 6.24 76.97
C THR A 538 2.99 5.66 75.93
N GLY A 539 2.65 6.40 74.88
CA GLY A 539 1.83 5.89 73.78
C GLY A 539 2.32 6.32 72.40
N TYR A 540 3.27 5.58 71.83
CA TYR A 540 3.65 5.60 70.41
C TYR A 540 4.35 6.84 69.79
N PRO A 541 5.55 7.27 70.25
CA PRO A 541 6.40 8.21 69.47
C PRO A 541 7.81 7.70 69.04
N ASP A 542 8.21 6.47 69.37
CA ASP A 542 9.61 5.98 69.30
C ASP A 542 10.30 5.96 67.90
N LYS A 543 9.65 6.43 66.83
CA LYS A 543 10.22 6.49 65.47
C LYS A 543 10.14 7.85 64.77
N GLN A 544 9.74 8.91 65.48
CA GLN A 544 9.51 10.23 64.88
C GLN A 544 10.58 11.28 65.21
N ARG A 545 11.63 10.88 65.94
CA ARG A 545 12.65 11.80 66.42
C ARG A 545 13.90 11.76 65.54
N LEU A 546 14.34 12.92 65.08
CA LEU A 546 15.58 13.16 64.35
C LEU A 546 16.81 13.10 65.27
N ARG A 547 16.67 13.47 66.56
CA ARG A 547 17.72 13.37 67.60
C ARG A 547 17.13 12.94 68.96
N SER A 548 17.95 12.36 69.84
CA SER A 548 17.53 12.01 71.22
C SER A 548 17.34 13.25 72.08
N GLY A 549 16.29 13.35 72.93
CA GLY A 549 16.11 14.53 73.79
C GLY A 549 14.78 14.71 74.57
N SER A 550 14.47 15.93 74.98
CA SER A 550 13.16 16.36 75.52
C SER A 550 12.19 16.71 74.39
N SER A 551 10.90 16.90 74.67
CA SER A 551 9.89 17.38 73.70
C SER A 551 9.13 18.57 74.30
N LEU A 552 8.47 19.39 73.47
CA LEU A 552 7.58 20.45 73.96
C LEU A 552 6.14 19.98 73.97
N GLN A 553 5.47 20.21 75.10
CA GLN A 553 4.08 19.85 75.32
C GLN A 553 3.20 21.05 75.60
N VAL A 554 1.97 20.98 75.07
CA VAL A 554 0.88 21.90 75.40
C VAL A 554 -0.29 21.09 75.93
N SER A 555 -0.68 21.38 77.16
CA SER A 555 -1.90 20.89 77.84
C SER A 555 -2.96 22.00 77.88
N ALA A 556 -4.14 21.75 78.51
CA ALA A 556 -5.24 22.73 78.57
C ALA A 556 -4.79 24.15 78.88
N THR A 557 -5.02 25.05 77.92
CA THR A 557 -4.76 26.48 78.08
C THR A 557 -5.87 27.31 77.41
N PRO A 558 -6.30 28.43 78.04
CA PRO A 558 -7.22 29.37 77.41
C PRO A 558 -6.59 30.07 76.19
N GLU A 559 -5.28 30.30 76.21
CA GLU A 559 -4.54 31.04 75.17
C GLU A 559 -3.55 30.13 74.42
N PRO A 560 -3.40 30.28 73.09
CA PRO A 560 -2.42 29.53 72.32
C PRO A 560 -0.98 29.79 72.76
N HIS A 561 -0.15 28.76 72.67
CA HIS A 561 1.28 28.82 72.96
C HIS A 561 2.09 28.99 71.67
N VAL A 562 3.20 29.73 71.77
CA VAL A 562 3.94 30.23 70.60
C VAL A 562 5.40 29.80 70.66
N LEU A 563 5.84 29.16 69.57
CA LEU A 563 7.24 28.82 69.30
C LEU A 563 7.64 29.50 67.99
N GLU A 564 8.72 30.26 68.00
CA GLU A 564 9.10 31.13 66.89
C GLU A 564 10.57 30.90 66.48
N LEU A 565 10.81 30.69 65.19
CA LEU A 565 12.13 30.79 64.58
C LEU A 565 12.33 32.24 64.18
N SER A 566 13.31 32.88 64.82
CA SER A 566 13.82 34.19 64.42
C SER A 566 14.32 34.11 62.96
N GLU A 567 14.34 35.25 62.27
CA GLU A 567 14.72 35.28 60.86
C GLU A 567 16.07 34.61 60.57
N VAL A 568 16.06 33.60 59.71
CA VAL A 568 17.23 32.83 59.28
C VAL A 568 17.55 33.14 57.82
N THR A 569 18.78 33.55 57.53
CA THR A 569 19.26 33.76 56.16
C THR A 569 19.46 32.43 55.42
N ILE A 570 18.76 32.29 54.31
CA ILE A 570 18.85 31.15 53.37
C ILE A 570 19.27 31.59 51.96
N ALA A 571 19.68 32.84 51.79
CA ALA A 571 20.17 33.38 50.52
C ALA A 571 21.18 32.47 49.83
N GLY A 572 20.97 32.23 48.53
CA GLY A 572 21.80 31.37 47.70
C GLY A 572 21.59 29.86 47.91
N ARG A 573 20.70 29.44 48.83
CA ARG A 573 20.35 28.05 49.02
C ARG A 573 19.13 27.66 48.17
N GLN A 574 19.06 26.40 47.77
CA GLN A 574 18.00 25.84 46.91
C GLN A 574 17.36 24.63 47.61
N ASP A 575 16.17 24.25 47.17
CA ASP A 575 15.39 23.12 47.72
C ASP A 575 15.16 23.25 49.23
N VAL A 576 14.74 24.45 49.65
CA VAL A 576 14.57 24.78 51.07
C VAL A 576 13.20 24.30 51.57
N TYR A 577 13.14 23.61 52.70
CA TYR A 577 11.87 23.20 53.31
C TYR A 577 11.93 23.13 54.85
N LEU A 578 10.83 23.48 55.50
CA LEU A 578 10.58 23.28 56.93
C LEU A 578 9.91 21.92 57.13
N GLU A 579 10.37 21.14 58.09
CA GLU A 579 9.77 19.88 58.50
C GLU A 579 9.48 19.89 60.00
N LEU A 580 8.26 19.54 60.37
CA LEU A 580 7.78 19.50 61.75
C LEU A 580 7.21 18.13 62.07
N TYR A 581 7.59 17.60 63.22
CA TYR A 581 7.10 16.33 63.74
C TYR A 581 6.13 16.61 64.87
N ASN A 582 4.88 16.16 64.71
CA ASN A 582 3.82 16.44 65.67
C ASN A 582 2.95 15.22 65.96
N SER A 583 2.45 15.16 67.19
CA SER A 583 1.47 14.16 67.62
C SER A 583 0.52 14.74 68.67
N ALA A 584 -0.67 14.13 68.80
CA ALA A 584 -1.60 14.41 69.89
C ALA A 584 -1.95 13.11 70.61
N VAL A 585 -1.72 13.07 71.94
CA VAL A 585 -1.89 11.88 72.77
C VAL A 585 -2.66 12.19 74.06
N ALA A 586 -3.40 11.19 74.55
CA ALA A 586 -4.15 11.25 75.80
C ALA A 586 -3.26 10.86 77.00
N THR A 587 -3.51 11.45 78.18
CA THR A 587 -2.90 10.98 79.44
C THR A 587 -3.72 9.88 80.15
N THR A 588 -4.98 9.69 79.74
CA THR A 588 -5.94 8.66 80.22
C THR A 588 -6.87 8.20 79.09
N SER A 589 -7.65 7.13 79.27
CA SER A 589 -8.45 6.53 78.18
C SER A 589 -9.49 7.47 77.59
N GLY A 590 -9.29 7.82 76.32
CA GLY A 590 -10.27 8.43 75.42
C GLY A 590 -10.35 9.95 75.46
N ASN A 591 -9.27 10.70 75.18
CA ASN A 591 -9.28 12.10 74.69
C ASN A 591 -8.10 12.37 73.69
N GLY A 592 -8.24 13.33 72.77
CA GLY A 592 -7.39 13.62 71.60
C GLY A 592 -8.11 14.65 70.70
N VAL A 593 -7.44 15.36 69.79
CA VAL A 593 -7.92 16.58 69.08
C VAL A 593 -9.45 16.86 69.16
N GLU A 594 -9.83 17.81 70.01
CA GLU A 594 -11.21 18.22 70.30
C GLU A 594 -11.62 19.51 69.55
N ASN A 595 -12.91 19.87 69.65
CA ASN A 595 -13.42 21.15 69.14
C ASN A 595 -12.69 22.35 69.77
N SER A 596 -12.11 23.23 68.97
CA SER A 596 -11.31 24.41 69.39
C SER A 596 -9.86 24.13 69.76
N ASP A 597 -9.37 22.90 69.59
CA ASP A 597 -7.93 22.66 69.51
C ASP A 597 -7.34 23.24 68.23
N LEU A 598 -6.08 23.64 68.32
CA LEU A 598 -5.41 24.33 67.23
C LEU A 598 -3.93 23.98 67.14
N PHE A 599 -3.50 23.65 65.93
CA PHE A 599 -2.10 23.62 65.55
C PHE A 599 -1.93 24.40 64.26
N GLU A 600 -1.22 25.52 64.30
CA GLU A 600 -0.97 26.37 63.14
C GLU A 600 0.52 26.59 62.91
N VAL A 601 0.91 26.62 61.64
CA VAL A 601 2.24 26.96 61.16
C VAL A 601 2.12 28.20 60.28
N TYR A 602 2.91 29.22 60.60
CA TYR A 602 3.05 30.44 59.81
C TYR A 602 4.49 30.55 59.34
N VAL A 603 4.68 30.80 58.07
CA VAL A 603 5.96 31.02 57.42
C VAL A 603 5.93 32.41 56.80
N ALA A 604 6.95 33.21 57.10
CA ALA A 604 7.15 34.50 56.46
C ALA A 604 8.55 34.53 55.84
N LEU A 605 8.62 35.10 54.64
CA LEU A 605 9.77 35.10 53.78
C LEU A 605 10.32 36.52 53.65
N ASP A 606 11.64 36.66 53.50
CA ASP A 606 12.29 37.91 53.06
C ASP A 606 11.89 39.15 53.87
N GLY A 607 11.91 39.04 55.20
CA GLY A 607 11.57 40.13 56.10
C GLY A 607 10.07 40.45 56.23
N ALA A 608 9.19 39.77 55.48
CA ALA A 608 7.75 40.01 55.53
C ALA A 608 7.16 39.73 56.92
N ASN A 609 6.02 40.35 57.24
CA ASN A 609 5.25 40.01 58.43
C ASN A 609 4.51 38.67 58.23
N TYR A 610 4.20 37.96 59.32
CA TYR A 610 3.38 36.76 59.24
C TYR A 610 2.01 37.09 58.64
N SER A 611 1.56 36.25 57.71
CA SER A 611 0.21 36.30 57.15
C SER A 611 -0.84 36.21 58.26
N THR A 612 -2.02 36.78 57.99
CA THR A 612 -3.22 36.59 58.84
C THR A 612 -3.78 35.17 58.73
N THR A 613 -3.37 34.41 57.71
CA THR A 613 -3.77 33.03 57.46
C THR A 613 -2.55 32.12 57.59
N PRO A 614 -2.61 31.02 58.37
CA PRO A 614 -1.49 30.08 58.49
C PRO A 614 -1.27 29.24 57.22
N ASP A 615 -0.04 28.80 56.99
CA ASP A 615 0.36 27.89 55.92
C ASP A 615 -0.10 26.46 56.18
N VAL A 616 -0.14 26.06 57.46
CA VAL A 616 -0.76 24.80 57.88
C VAL A 616 -1.67 25.09 59.05
N ARG A 617 -2.91 24.60 58.98
CA ARG A 617 -3.87 24.70 60.08
C ARG A 617 -4.55 23.38 60.32
N MET A 618 -4.52 22.94 61.58
CA MET A 618 -5.17 21.72 62.02
C MET A 618 -6.07 22.03 63.20
N THR A 619 -7.34 21.66 63.09
CA THR A 619 -8.35 21.96 64.12
C THR A 619 -9.46 20.92 64.15
N GLY A 620 -10.02 20.66 65.33
CA GLY A 620 -11.24 19.86 65.49
C GLY A 620 -12.50 20.70 65.25
N THR A 621 -13.58 20.06 64.81
CA THR A 621 -14.91 20.67 64.66
C THR A 621 -15.77 20.45 65.90
N THR A 622 -16.96 21.05 65.93
CA THR A 622 -17.95 20.89 67.01
C THR A 622 -18.38 19.45 67.28
N THR A 623 -18.11 18.51 66.37
CA THR A 623 -18.41 17.08 66.51
C THR A 623 -17.17 16.22 66.76
N SER A 624 -15.97 16.80 66.75
CA SER A 624 -14.72 16.10 67.05
C SER A 624 -14.65 15.78 68.54
N ASN A 625 -14.55 14.49 68.84
CA ASN A 625 -14.31 14.00 70.18
C ASN A 625 -13.22 12.93 70.12
N ASN A 626 -12.06 13.24 70.68
CA ASN A 626 -11.05 12.26 71.09
C ASN A 626 -10.27 11.63 69.93
N ILE A 627 -9.85 12.47 68.97
CA ILE A 627 -9.17 12.05 67.76
C ILE A 627 -7.68 11.86 68.02
N GLN A 628 -7.18 10.63 67.82
CA GLN A 628 -5.75 10.34 67.91
C GLN A 628 -5.04 10.79 66.63
N TYR A 629 -4.04 11.68 66.75
CA TYR A 629 -3.37 12.28 65.61
C TYR A 629 -1.86 12.00 65.60
N GLY A 630 -1.32 11.61 64.44
CA GLY A 630 0.12 11.61 64.17
C GLY A 630 0.94 10.54 64.91
N MET A 631 0.37 9.41 65.33
CA MET A 631 1.08 8.45 66.19
C MET A 631 2.07 7.50 65.48
N ASN A 632 1.99 7.30 64.15
CA ASN A 632 2.72 6.21 63.47
C ASN A 632 3.82 6.66 62.47
N GLY A 633 4.23 7.93 62.48
CA GLY A 633 5.50 8.39 61.87
C GLY A 633 5.63 8.30 60.35
N THR A 634 4.59 7.95 59.60
CA THR A 634 4.73 7.51 58.19
C THR A 634 3.92 8.32 57.17
N ALA A 635 2.99 9.17 57.61
CA ALA A 635 2.23 10.04 56.73
C ALA A 635 2.74 11.49 56.79
N THR A 636 2.94 12.08 55.62
CA THR A 636 3.45 13.45 55.46
C THR A 636 2.42 14.30 54.73
N ILE A 637 2.21 15.53 55.21
CA ILE A 637 1.49 16.57 54.48
C ILE A 637 2.50 17.61 53.99
N THR A 638 2.42 17.96 52.71
CA THR A 638 3.33 18.92 52.08
C THR A 638 2.53 20.12 51.59
N THR A 639 3.01 21.32 51.90
CA THR A 639 2.53 22.59 51.35
C THR A 639 3.70 23.50 50.97
N ALA A 640 3.45 24.65 50.35
CA ALA A 640 4.43 25.71 50.12
C ALA A 640 4.08 26.95 50.95
N ALA A 641 5.09 27.73 51.36
CA ALA A 641 4.88 28.98 52.07
C ALA A 641 4.01 29.95 51.24
N GLY A 642 3.02 30.58 51.86
CA GLY A 642 1.98 31.38 51.22
C GLY A 642 0.79 30.59 50.67
N THR A 643 0.82 29.25 50.73
CA THR A 643 -0.28 28.38 50.26
C THR A 643 -0.90 27.62 51.43
N PRO A 644 -1.97 28.14 52.05
CA PRO A 644 -2.60 27.51 53.21
C PRO A 644 -3.13 26.11 52.92
N VAL A 645 -2.78 25.16 53.78
CA VAL A 645 -3.41 23.84 53.85
C VAL A 645 -4.13 23.69 55.17
N GLU A 646 -5.44 23.54 55.09
CA GLU A 646 -6.30 23.33 56.26
C GLU A 646 -6.69 21.84 56.37
N ARG A 647 -6.66 21.33 57.59
CA ARG A 647 -7.17 20.01 57.99
C ARG A 647 -8.14 20.19 59.13
N ILE A 648 -9.41 19.95 58.78
CA ILE A 648 -10.54 20.07 59.69
C ILE A 648 -11.02 18.66 59.99
N PHE A 649 -10.88 18.23 61.24
CA PHE A 649 -11.32 16.89 61.65
C PHE A 649 -12.80 16.92 61.99
N SER A 650 -13.58 15.94 61.53
CA SER A 650 -15.03 15.82 61.83
C SER A 650 -15.46 14.40 62.22
N GLU A 651 -14.50 13.50 62.37
CA GLU A 651 -14.70 12.06 62.62
C GLU A 651 -14.46 11.72 64.12
N ASN A 652 -14.97 10.58 64.61
CA ASN A 652 -14.73 10.09 65.97
C ASN A 652 -13.79 8.85 65.95
N GLY A 653 -12.79 8.80 66.82
CA GLY A 653 -11.88 7.66 66.98
C GLY A 653 -10.51 7.80 66.29
N ALA A 654 -9.78 6.69 66.13
CA ALA A 654 -8.47 6.67 65.47
C ALA A 654 -8.61 6.81 63.95
N LEU A 655 -7.95 7.81 63.38
CA LEU A 655 -7.97 8.06 61.93
C LEU A 655 -7.06 7.07 61.19
N PRO A 656 -7.40 6.68 59.94
CA PRO A 656 -6.48 6.04 59.00
C PRO A 656 -5.17 6.83 58.85
N LEU A 657 -4.05 6.14 58.63
CA LEU A 657 -2.71 6.74 58.57
C LEU A 657 -2.60 7.90 57.56
N ASP A 658 -3.26 7.77 56.41
CA ASP A 658 -3.33 8.79 55.35
C ASP A 658 -4.12 10.05 55.73
N LYS A 659 -4.93 9.98 56.80
CA LYS A 659 -5.72 11.09 57.34
C LYS A 659 -5.11 11.77 58.58
N ALA A 660 -4.03 11.22 59.14
CA ALA A 660 -3.38 11.74 60.35
C ALA A 660 -1.85 11.85 60.19
N PRO A 661 -1.34 12.79 59.36
CA PRO A 661 0.08 12.93 59.08
C PRO A 661 0.87 13.38 60.32
N SER A 662 1.89 12.61 60.67
CA SER A 662 2.82 12.90 61.79
C SER A 662 3.98 13.82 61.39
N ILE A 663 4.10 14.11 60.09
CA ILE A 663 5.14 14.98 59.53
C ILE A 663 4.45 16.07 58.71
N LEU A 664 4.71 17.33 59.05
CA LEU A 664 4.28 18.50 58.30
C LEU A 664 5.49 19.05 57.54
N ARG A 665 5.40 19.22 56.22
CA ARG A 665 6.45 19.80 55.38
C ARG A 665 5.97 21.05 54.69
N VAL A 666 6.68 22.17 54.86
CA VAL A 666 6.42 23.44 54.16
C VAL A 666 7.62 23.78 53.29
N THR A 667 7.47 23.68 51.98
CA THR A 667 8.50 24.08 51.01
C THR A 667 8.62 25.60 50.95
N ILE A 668 9.84 26.11 50.96
CA ILE A 668 10.16 27.51 50.82
C ILE A 668 10.52 27.77 49.35
N PRO A 669 9.92 28.77 48.69
CA PRO A 669 10.24 29.10 47.30
C PRO A 669 11.74 29.31 47.06
N ASN A 670 12.26 28.71 45.99
CA ASN A 670 13.63 28.95 45.56
C ASN A 670 13.84 30.45 45.27
N GLY A 671 15.00 30.99 45.66
CA GLY A 671 15.29 32.43 45.57
C GLY A 671 14.99 33.22 46.85
N THR A 672 14.26 32.64 47.81
CA THR A 672 14.07 33.24 49.14
C THR A 672 15.42 33.48 49.82
N THR A 673 15.60 34.67 50.38
CA THR A 673 16.82 35.14 51.05
C THR A 673 16.78 34.96 52.56
N SER A 674 15.59 35.04 53.18
CA SER A 674 15.41 34.76 54.60
C SER A 674 14.05 34.10 54.90
N VAL A 675 13.98 33.35 55.99
CA VAL A 675 12.74 32.73 56.45
C VAL A 675 12.59 32.89 57.97
N LYS A 676 11.37 33.19 58.41
CA LYS A 676 10.98 33.12 59.82
C LYS A 676 9.72 32.27 59.96
N VAL A 677 9.60 31.55 61.07
CA VAL A 677 8.53 30.56 61.28
C VAL A 677 7.88 30.80 62.63
N LYS A 678 6.56 30.73 62.71
CA LYS A 678 5.82 30.83 63.97
C LYS A 678 4.82 29.69 64.07
N LEU A 679 4.86 28.98 65.18
CA LEU A 679 3.98 27.88 65.52
C LEU A 679 3.03 28.33 66.62
N LEU A 680 1.75 28.04 66.44
CA LEU A 680 0.70 28.38 67.39
C LEU A 680 -0.04 27.09 67.77
N VAL A 681 0.09 26.67 69.03
CA VAL A 681 -0.44 25.39 69.50
C VAL A 681 -1.35 25.61 70.69
N LYS A 682 -2.56 25.06 70.66
CA LYS A 682 -3.55 25.14 71.74
C LYS A 682 -4.21 23.79 71.94
N ALA A 683 -4.19 23.33 73.19
CA ALA A 683 -5.06 22.29 73.71
C ALA A 683 -6.14 22.93 74.58
N ASN A 684 -7.39 22.50 74.45
CA ASN A 684 -8.52 23.04 75.20
C ASN A 684 -8.87 22.21 76.47
N SER A 685 -8.22 21.04 76.64
CA SER A 685 -8.56 20.02 77.66
C SER A 685 -7.31 19.55 78.44
N ASP A 686 -7.43 19.38 79.76
CA ASP A 686 -6.33 19.00 80.66
C ASP A 686 -5.96 17.51 80.55
N LYS A 687 -6.73 16.79 79.73
CA LYS A 687 -6.56 15.35 79.44
C LYS A 687 -5.87 15.11 78.11
N GLU A 688 -5.52 16.17 77.39
CA GLU A 688 -4.97 16.15 76.05
C GLU A 688 -3.62 16.85 76.01
N ILE A 689 -2.72 16.30 75.21
CA ILE A 689 -1.40 16.87 75.02
C ILE A 689 -1.09 16.92 73.52
N TRP A 690 -0.77 18.12 73.04
CA TRP A 690 -0.08 18.30 71.77
C TRP A 690 1.44 18.23 72.00
N ASN A 691 2.11 17.33 71.30
CA ASN A 691 3.56 17.22 71.27
C ASN A 691 4.11 17.87 70.00
N VAL A 692 5.13 18.71 70.18
CA VAL A 692 6.05 19.13 69.12
C VAL A 692 7.38 18.40 69.38
N GLU A 693 7.71 17.45 68.52
CA GLU A 693 8.81 16.50 68.74
C GLU A 693 10.15 16.97 68.16
N ASP A 694 10.14 17.45 66.91
CA ASP A 694 11.29 18.06 66.23
C ASP A 694 10.81 19.09 65.20
N VAL A 695 11.58 20.16 65.01
CA VAL A 695 11.31 21.19 63.99
C VAL A 695 12.62 21.60 63.32
N ALA A 696 12.73 21.40 62.01
CA ALA A 696 13.96 21.60 61.25
C ALA A 696 13.72 22.28 59.89
N LEU A 697 14.59 23.24 59.55
CA LEU A 697 14.69 23.88 58.25
C LEU A 697 15.87 23.24 57.48
N TYR A 698 15.61 22.75 56.28
CA TYR A 698 16.57 22.08 55.42
C TYR A 698 16.87 22.90 54.16
N ALA A 699 18.07 22.73 53.59
CA ALA A 699 18.45 23.29 52.29
C ALA A 699 19.60 22.52 51.63
N ALA A 700 19.66 22.53 50.28
CA ALA A 700 20.78 22.00 49.51
C ALA A 700 21.93 23.03 49.35
N ALA A 701 23.18 22.55 49.20
CA ALA A 701 24.38 23.39 49.04
C ALA A 701 24.46 24.07 47.65
N SER A 702 24.93 25.33 47.61
CA SER A 702 24.76 26.36 46.57
C SER A 702 25.76 26.39 45.39
N GLY A 703 25.34 27.01 44.27
CA GLY A 703 26.16 27.66 43.20
C GLY A 703 25.49 28.95 42.62
N PRO A 704 26.24 29.93 42.03
CA PRO A 704 26.00 31.42 42.07
C PRO A 704 25.24 32.09 40.87
N THR A 705 24.28 33.05 41.02
CA THR A 705 24.23 34.58 41.02
C THR A 705 24.77 35.31 39.77
N ASP A 706 24.20 36.35 39.10
CA ASP A 706 23.35 37.52 39.44
C ASP A 706 22.91 38.23 38.11
N CYS A 707 21.61 38.53 37.92
CA CYS A 707 20.97 39.38 36.87
C CYS A 707 19.42 39.42 36.98
N ASP A 708 18.80 38.55 37.79
CA ASP A 708 17.35 38.25 37.68
C ASP A 708 16.38 39.14 38.49
N GLU A 709 16.84 40.19 39.19
CA GLU A 709 15.92 41.00 40.02
C GLU A 709 15.11 42.05 39.24
N PHE A 710 15.22 42.09 37.91
CA PHE A 710 14.19 42.67 37.05
C PHE A 710 13.92 41.71 35.91
N ALA A 711 12.83 40.95 36.03
CA ALA A 711 12.22 40.30 34.88
C ALA A 711 11.82 41.42 33.89
N LEU A 712 12.70 41.71 32.94
CA LEU A 712 12.35 42.39 31.71
C LEU A 712 11.56 41.37 30.89
N GLU A 713 10.29 41.17 31.24
CA GLU A 713 9.36 40.40 30.42
C GLU A 713 9.19 41.14 29.10
N GLY A 714 9.31 40.37 28.02
CA GLY A 714 9.52 40.83 26.67
C GLY A 714 8.62 41.99 26.21
N HIS A 715 9.24 43.07 25.75
CA HIS A 715 8.56 44.27 25.27
C HIS A 715 8.16 44.19 23.79
N ALA A 716 8.40 43.07 23.10
CA ALA A 716 8.12 42.94 21.67
C ALA A 716 6.65 42.60 21.36
N GLY A 717 5.93 42.02 22.33
CA GLY A 717 4.55 41.55 22.19
C GLY A 717 4.46 40.14 21.59
N GLU A 718 3.24 39.61 21.46
CA GLU A 718 3.00 38.29 20.83
C GLU A 718 3.36 38.30 19.34
N ASP A 719 3.79 37.16 18.80
CA ASP A 719 4.02 36.98 17.37
C ASP A 719 2.80 37.40 16.53
N VAL A 720 3.04 38.20 15.49
CA VAL A 720 1.99 38.80 14.68
C VAL A 720 1.93 38.14 13.31
N THR A 721 0.74 37.67 12.91
CA THR A 721 0.50 37.17 11.55
C THR A 721 -0.35 38.16 10.76
N LEU A 722 0.11 38.54 9.58
CA LEU A 722 -0.53 39.51 8.67
C LEU A 722 -0.59 38.95 7.25
N TYR A 723 -1.53 39.41 6.43
CA TYR A 723 -1.45 39.23 4.99
C TYR A 723 -0.60 40.32 4.35
N ALA A 724 0.06 39.99 3.24
CA ALA A 724 0.85 40.94 2.46
C ALA A 724 0.05 42.23 2.15
N GLY A 725 0.57 43.38 2.57
CA GLY A 725 -0.06 44.68 2.45
C GLY A 725 -0.92 45.13 3.66
N GLN A 726 -1.11 44.28 4.68
CA GLN A 726 -1.67 44.69 5.96
C GLN A 726 -0.63 45.34 6.87
N SER A 727 -1.11 46.08 7.87
CA SER A 727 -0.30 46.65 8.94
C SER A 727 -0.84 46.22 10.31
N ALA A 728 0.06 46.00 11.28
CA ALA A 728 -0.31 45.83 12.68
C ALA A 728 0.67 46.54 13.61
N THR A 729 0.23 46.87 14.81
CA THR A 729 1.08 47.43 15.87
C THR A 729 1.78 46.28 16.61
N ILE A 730 3.10 46.37 16.74
CA ILE A 730 3.93 45.47 17.53
C ILE A 730 4.47 46.22 18.73
N GLY A 731 4.90 45.52 19.78
CA GLY A 731 5.45 46.13 20.99
C GLY A 731 4.42 46.50 22.07
N ALA A 732 4.89 46.51 23.32
CA ALA A 732 4.08 46.88 24.48
C ALA A 732 3.87 48.41 24.59
N ALA A 733 2.96 48.84 25.47
CA ALA A 733 2.78 50.26 25.76
C ALA A 733 4.07 50.86 26.36
N ALA A 734 4.36 52.13 26.05
CA ALA A 734 5.56 52.80 26.54
C ALA A 734 5.53 52.95 28.07
N GLU A 735 6.62 52.61 28.73
CA GLU A 735 6.81 52.76 30.16
C GLU A 735 7.77 53.92 30.50
N ASP A 736 7.52 54.56 31.64
CA ASP A 736 8.24 55.78 32.02
C ASP A 736 9.72 55.49 32.38
N GLY A 737 10.61 56.31 31.81
CA GLY A 737 12.07 56.19 31.97
C GLY A 737 12.75 55.11 31.10
N TYR A 738 12.02 54.39 30.24
CA TYR A 738 12.60 53.45 29.27
C TYR A 738 12.88 54.12 27.91
N THR A 739 13.96 53.70 27.25
CA THR A 739 14.20 53.98 25.82
C THR A 739 14.14 52.71 24.99
N TYR A 740 13.54 52.78 23.80
CA TYR A 740 13.31 51.63 22.91
C TYR A 740 14.07 51.78 21.59
N ASN A 741 14.58 50.67 21.07
CA ASN A 741 15.19 50.62 19.75
C ASN A 741 14.94 49.27 19.07
N TRP A 742 14.26 49.30 17.93
CA TRP A 742 13.89 48.13 17.14
C TRP A 742 14.87 47.89 15.99
N SER A 743 15.22 46.61 15.75
CA SER A 743 16.04 46.19 14.62
C SER A 743 15.51 44.89 14.01
N PRO A 744 15.38 44.78 12.68
CA PRO A 744 15.64 45.81 11.68
C PRO A 744 14.54 46.90 11.65
N ALA A 745 14.83 48.10 11.13
CA ALA A 745 13.83 49.18 11.03
C ALA A 745 12.92 49.07 9.79
N ILE A 746 13.16 48.11 8.91
CA ILE A 746 12.41 47.95 7.64
C ILE A 746 10.93 47.65 7.92
N GLY A 747 10.02 48.30 7.21
CA GLY A 747 8.58 48.07 7.36
C GLY A 747 7.94 48.64 8.64
N LEU A 748 8.73 49.23 9.55
CA LEU A 748 8.24 49.89 10.76
C LEU A 748 7.89 51.37 10.51
N SER A 749 6.88 51.87 11.22
CA SER A 749 6.54 53.30 11.21
C SER A 749 7.59 54.17 11.89
N ASP A 750 8.16 53.70 13.01
CA ASP A 750 9.22 54.37 13.76
C ASP A 750 9.95 53.34 14.65
N ALA A 751 11.25 53.12 14.45
CA ALA A 751 12.00 52.10 15.20
C ALA A 751 12.37 52.50 16.64
N THR A 752 12.01 53.71 17.10
CA THR A 752 12.46 54.25 18.40
C THR A 752 11.37 54.37 19.46
N ILE A 753 10.13 53.99 19.10
CA ILE A 753 8.98 54.01 20.01
C ILE A 753 8.67 52.60 20.53
N ALA A 754 7.96 52.52 21.66
CA ALA A 754 7.63 51.23 22.28
C ALA A 754 6.74 50.36 21.38
N ASN A 755 5.80 50.96 20.64
CA ASN A 755 4.77 50.25 19.88
C ASN A 755 4.62 50.69 18.39
N PRO A 756 5.60 50.42 17.51
CA PRO A 756 5.49 50.79 16.11
C PRO A 756 4.48 49.97 15.32
N SER A 757 3.98 50.48 14.19
CA SER A 757 3.24 49.67 13.21
C SER A 757 4.19 49.03 12.20
N VAL A 758 4.05 47.74 11.94
CA VAL A 758 4.79 46.97 10.94
C VAL A 758 3.91 46.64 9.73
N SER A 759 4.44 46.76 8.51
CA SER A 759 3.78 46.34 7.27
C SER A 759 4.78 45.86 6.21
N HIS A 760 4.46 44.77 5.51
CA HIS A 760 5.23 44.23 4.40
C HIS A 760 4.32 43.80 3.26
N THR A 761 4.79 43.96 2.02
CA THR A 761 4.10 43.49 0.81
C THR A 761 4.61 42.13 0.31
N THR A 762 5.69 41.61 0.89
CA THR A 762 6.29 40.34 0.50
C THR A 762 6.01 39.30 1.58
N PRO A 763 5.45 38.13 1.24
CA PRO A 763 5.28 37.05 2.20
C PRO A 763 6.62 36.54 2.73
N GLY A 764 6.68 36.25 4.03
CA GLY A 764 7.88 35.80 4.71
C GLY A 764 7.79 35.99 6.21
N THR A 765 8.81 35.48 6.91
CA THR A 765 8.96 35.63 8.35
C THR A 765 10.00 36.71 8.60
N TYR A 766 9.61 37.74 9.34
CA TYR A 766 10.45 38.88 9.70
C TYR A 766 10.61 38.90 11.21
N VAL A 767 11.83 38.72 11.71
CA VAL A 767 12.13 38.81 13.14
C VAL A 767 12.56 40.23 13.46
N TYR A 768 11.90 40.82 14.45
CA TYR A 768 12.22 42.14 14.98
C TYR A 768 12.66 42.01 16.43
N THR A 769 13.83 42.52 16.74
CA THR A 769 14.35 42.59 18.11
C THR A 769 14.11 44.00 18.63
N VAL A 770 13.41 44.14 19.76
CA VAL A 770 13.34 45.40 20.52
C VAL A 770 14.39 45.35 21.62
N THR A 771 15.13 46.44 21.79
CA THR A 771 15.98 46.65 22.96
C THR A 771 15.36 47.74 23.83
N ALA A 772 14.99 47.40 25.07
CA ALA A 772 14.55 48.35 26.08
C ALA A 772 15.70 48.61 27.06
N THR A 773 16.01 49.88 27.32
CA THR A 773 17.11 50.28 28.22
C THR A 773 16.58 51.22 29.30
N LYS A 774 16.96 50.93 30.55
CA LYS A 774 16.68 51.77 31.73
C LYS A 774 17.86 51.70 32.70
N ASP A 775 18.33 52.86 33.16
CA ASP A 775 19.42 53.00 34.14
C ASP A 775 20.73 52.22 33.83
N GLY A 776 21.00 51.98 32.54
CA GLY A 776 22.21 51.27 32.08
C GLY A 776 22.07 49.75 31.95
N CYS A 777 20.92 49.18 32.35
CA CYS A 777 20.54 47.80 32.10
C CYS A 777 19.70 47.71 30.81
N SER A 778 19.94 46.69 29.98
CA SER A 778 19.21 46.46 28.74
C SER A 778 18.64 45.05 28.68
N SER A 779 17.39 44.92 28.25
CA SER A 779 16.83 43.65 27.80
C SER A 779 16.47 43.74 26.33
N THR A 780 16.59 42.59 25.68
CA THR A 780 16.18 42.39 24.30
C THR A 780 15.07 41.37 24.26
N ASP A 781 14.06 41.64 23.45
CA ASP A 781 13.00 40.71 23.16
C ASP A 781 12.77 40.65 21.65
N GLU A 782 12.31 39.50 21.15
CA GLU A 782 12.08 39.27 19.73
C GLU A 782 10.61 38.97 19.47
N ILE A 783 10.07 39.60 18.44
CA ILE A 783 8.78 39.26 17.87
C ILE A 783 8.97 38.75 16.45
N THR A 784 8.27 37.67 16.13
CA THR A 784 8.17 37.15 14.78
C THR A 784 6.93 37.71 14.11
N VAL A 785 7.14 38.51 13.06
CA VAL A 785 6.07 38.99 12.17
C VAL A 785 6.01 38.07 10.95
N THR A 786 4.97 37.25 10.88
CA THR A 786 4.73 36.35 9.74
C THR A 786 3.77 37.00 8.75
N VAL A 787 4.27 37.29 7.56
CA VAL A 787 3.50 37.88 6.47
C VAL A 787 3.12 36.76 5.50
N GLN A 788 1.82 36.50 5.37
CA GLN A 788 1.27 35.44 4.54
C GLN A 788 0.76 36.00 3.21
N ALA A 789 0.86 35.22 2.15
CA ALA A 789 0.03 35.43 0.97
C ALA A 789 -1.36 34.85 1.22
N LEU A 790 -2.40 35.46 0.64
CA LEU A 790 -3.68 34.77 0.50
C LEU A 790 -3.49 33.54 -0.40
N ALA A 791 -4.08 32.42 0.01
CA ALA A 791 -4.06 31.21 -0.80
C ALA A 791 -4.70 31.49 -2.17
N ALA A 792 -4.04 31.03 -3.24
CA ALA A 792 -4.62 31.09 -4.58
C ALA A 792 -5.84 30.15 -4.64
N PRO A 793 -6.94 30.51 -5.32
CA PRO A 793 -8.09 29.63 -5.48
C PRO A 793 -7.67 28.35 -6.22
N VAL A 794 -8.24 27.20 -5.87
CA VAL A 794 -8.03 25.97 -6.63
C VAL A 794 -9.17 25.83 -7.63
N VAL A 795 -8.83 25.67 -8.90
CA VAL A 795 -9.79 25.46 -9.99
C VAL A 795 -9.26 24.36 -10.89
N ALA A 796 -10.13 23.42 -11.25
CA ALA A 796 -9.78 22.33 -12.16
C ALA A 796 -9.93 22.75 -13.63
N ASP A 797 -9.01 22.28 -14.48
CA ASP A 797 -9.16 22.39 -15.93
C ASP A 797 -10.43 21.65 -16.39
N VAL A 798 -11.14 22.24 -17.35
CA VAL A 798 -12.38 21.67 -17.89
C VAL A 798 -12.16 21.30 -19.34
N THR A 799 -12.61 20.10 -19.74
CA THR A 799 -12.62 19.70 -21.14
C THR A 799 -14.06 19.73 -21.66
N ILE A 800 -14.28 20.43 -22.76
CA ILE A 800 -15.58 20.55 -23.42
C ILE A 800 -15.46 20.27 -24.93
N CYS A 801 -16.58 20.03 -25.58
CA CYS A 801 -16.65 19.96 -27.03
C CYS A 801 -16.83 21.35 -27.64
N SER A 802 -16.29 21.58 -28.85
CA SER A 802 -16.42 22.85 -29.57
C SER A 802 -17.89 23.30 -29.68
N GLY A 803 -18.13 24.56 -29.32
CA GLY A 803 -19.47 25.17 -29.27
C GLY A 803 -20.20 25.01 -27.93
N GLN A 804 -19.61 24.32 -26.94
CA GLN A 804 -20.16 24.25 -25.58
C GLN A 804 -19.64 25.35 -24.65
N THR A 805 -20.32 25.53 -23.53
CA THR A 805 -19.91 26.38 -22.40
C THR A 805 -19.26 25.52 -21.32
N ALA A 806 -18.32 26.07 -20.56
CA ALA A 806 -17.76 25.43 -19.36
C ALA A 806 -18.24 26.16 -18.10
N ALA A 807 -18.53 25.40 -17.04
CA ALA A 807 -18.71 25.92 -15.70
C ALA A 807 -17.37 25.77 -14.96
N LEU A 808 -16.76 26.89 -14.59
CA LEU A 808 -15.51 26.94 -13.84
C LEU A 808 -15.85 27.17 -12.38
N GLU A 809 -15.36 26.31 -11.50
CA GLU A 809 -15.70 26.36 -10.09
C GLU A 809 -14.43 26.36 -9.25
N VAL A 810 -14.38 27.29 -8.29
CA VAL A 810 -13.38 27.25 -7.23
C VAL A 810 -13.74 26.07 -6.33
N SER A 811 -12.85 25.08 -6.26
CA SER A 811 -13.08 23.83 -5.52
C SER A 811 -12.86 23.99 -4.01
N ASN A 812 -12.28 25.10 -3.57
CA ASN A 812 -12.08 25.46 -2.17
C ASN A 812 -12.68 26.85 -1.84
N PRO A 813 -13.99 27.06 -2.02
CA PRO A 813 -14.59 28.37 -1.80
C PRO A 813 -14.63 28.69 -0.29
N ASP A 814 -14.02 29.80 0.08
CA ASP A 814 -14.08 30.41 1.41
C ASP A 814 -15.15 31.50 1.41
N ALA A 815 -16.12 31.41 2.32
CA ALA A 815 -17.23 32.34 2.44
C ALA A 815 -16.78 33.76 2.84
N ALA A 816 -15.58 33.93 3.40
CA ALA A 816 -15.00 35.23 3.73
C ALA A 816 -14.33 35.92 2.53
N MET A 817 -14.22 35.23 1.39
CA MET A 817 -13.53 35.72 0.18
C MET A 817 -14.49 36.02 -0.96
N VAL A 818 -14.14 37.01 -1.77
CA VAL A 818 -14.80 37.30 -3.06
C VAL A 818 -13.89 36.84 -4.19
N TYR A 819 -14.37 35.90 -4.99
CA TYR A 819 -13.64 35.39 -6.16
C TYR A 819 -13.91 36.26 -7.39
N LYS A 820 -12.85 36.65 -8.10
CA LYS A 820 -12.90 37.49 -9.29
C LYS A 820 -12.24 36.77 -10.48
N TRP A 821 -12.98 36.66 -11.58
CA TRP A 821 -12.56 35.94 -12.78
C TRP A 821 -12.09 36.89 -13.88
N TYR A 822 -11.03 36.53 -14.60
CA TYR A 822 -10.36 37.37 -15.59
C TYR A 822 -9.96 36.59 -16.85
N ASP A 823 -9.77 37.32 -17.94
CA ASP A 823 -9.30 36.81 -19.25
C ASP A 823 -7.77 36.74 -19.40
N ALA A 824 -7.00 37.25 -18.44
CA ALA A 824 -5.54 37.26 -18.49
C ALA A 824 -4.88 37.15 -17.12
N GLU A 825 -3.64 36.66 -17.10
CA GLU A 825 -2.82 36.43 -15.91
C GLU A 825 -2.48 37.72 -15.15
N THR A 826 -2.27 38.82 -15.86
CA THR A 826 -2.06 40.16 -15.28
C THR A 826 -2.81 41.21 -16.11
N ALA A 827 -3.36 42.23 -15.45
CA ALA A 827 -4.11 43.33 -16.08
C ALA A 827 -5.28 42.93 -17.02
N GLY A 828 -5.83 41.72 -16.88
CA GLY A 828 -7.00 41.25 -17.62
C GLY A 828 -8.31 41.94 -17.24
N THR A 829 -9.31 41.81 -18.12
CA THR A 829 -10.69 42.29 -17.92
C THR A 829 -11.43 41.40 -16.92
N LEU A 830 -12.15 42.00 -15.98
CA LEU A 830 -13.01 41.26 -15.05
C LEU A 830 -14.22 40.67 -15.81
N LEU A 831 -14.33 39.34 -15.80
CA LEU A 831 -15.38 38.57 -16.47
C LEU A 831 -16.58 38.28 -15.56
N GLY A 832 -16.35 38.16 -14.25
CA GLY A 832 -17.41 37.88 -13.28
C GLY A 832 -16.90 37.74 -11.85
N THR A 833 -17.84 37.69 -10.91
CA THR A 833 -17.57 37.54 -9.47
C THR A 833 -18.37 36.38 -8.89
N GLY A 834 -17.79 35.65 -7.95
CA GLY A 834 -18.39 34.49 -7.30
C GLY A 834 -17.55 33.22 -7.45
N ALA A 835 -17.82 32.22 -6.61
CA ALA A 835 -17.08 30.96 -6.62
C ALA A 835 -17.23 30.16 -7.92
N THR A 836 -18.24 30.47 -8.73
CA THR A 836 -18.49 29.85 -10.03
C THR A 836 -18.52 30.89 -11.16
N HIS A 837 -18.01 30.51 -12.33
CA HIS A 837 -18.04 31.31 -13.55
C HIS A 837 -18.39 30.44 -14.75
N ASN A 838 -19.48 30.79 -15.44
CA ASN A 838 -19.85 30.13 -16.70
C ASN A 838 -19.23 30.88 -17.87
N THR A 839 -18.49 30.16 -18.71
CA THR A 839 -17.93 30.74 -19.93
C THR A 839 -19.01 30.98 -20.98
N ILE A 840 -18.71 31.83 -21.96
CA ILE A 840 -19.43 31.80 -23.25
C ILE A 840 -19.15 30.48 -23.98
N GLN A 841 -19.85 30.24 -25.09
CA GLN A 841 -19.52 29.10 -25.97
C GLN A 841 -18.11 29.26 -26.52
N LEU A 842 -17.29 28.21 -26.39
CA LEU A 842 -15.89 28.24 -26.82
C LEU A 842 -15.69 27.31 -28.02
N THR A 843 -14.96 27.79 -29.02
CA THR A 843 -14.56 27.02 -30.20
C THR A 843 -13.06 26.71 -30.23
N THR A 844 -12.31 27.28 -29.29
CA THR A 844 -10.86 27.13 -29.16
C THR A 844 -10.47 27.03 -27.69
N THR A 845 -9.44 26.24 -27.38
CA THR A 845 -8.88 26.16 -26.02
C THR A 845 -8.52 27.54 -25.50
N THR A 846 -9.11 27.90 -24.37
CA THR A 846 -9.03 29.25 -23.79
C THR A 846 -8.67 29.16 -22.32
N SER A 847 -7.80 30.04 -21.84
CA SER A 847 -7.45 30.12 -20.42
C SER A 847 -8.19 31.25 -19.73
N PHE A 848 -8.67 30.98 -18.52
CA PHE A 848 -9.27 31.95 -17.61
C PHE A 848 -8.44 31.99 -16.33
N TYR A 849 -8.63 33.04 -15.55
CA TYR A 849 -7.84 33.28 -14.35
C TYR A 849 -8.74 33.70 -13.21
N VAL A 850 -8.52 33.19 -11.99
CA VAL A 850 -9.30 33.60 -10.81
C VAL A 850 -8.40 34.01 -9.66
N GLU A 851 -8.74 35.07 -8.95
CA GLU A 851 -8.12 35.46 -7.67
C GLU A 851 -9.17 35.46 -6.56
N ALA A 852 -8.73 35.21 -5.32
CA ALA A 852 -9.54 35.43 -4.12
C ALA A 852 -9.21 36.80 -3.55
N VAL A 853 -10.22 37.56 -3.15
CA VAL A 853 -10.07 38.89 -2.54
C VAL A 853 -10.75 38.91 -1.18
N ASN A 854 -10.03 39.29 -0.13
CA ASN A 854 -10.59 39.39 1.21
C ASN A 854 -11.39 40.71 1.41
N THR A 855 -12.02 40.86 2.58
CA THR A 855 -12.83 42.05 2.93
C THR A 855 -12.04 43.37 2.97
N GLN A 856 -10.72 43.31 3.06
CA GLN A 856 -9.82 44.47 3.05
C GLN A 856 -9.27 44.80 1.65
N GLY A 857 -9.67 44.05 0.63
CA GLY A 857 -9.26 44.28 -0.77
C GLY A 857 -7.93 43.66 -1.16
N ILE A 858 -7.33 42.82 -0.32
CA ILE A 858 -6.08 42.09 -0.62
C ILE A 858 -6.44 40.92 -1.52
N ALA A 859 -5.70 40.75 -2.62
CA ALA A 859 -5.89 39.69 -3.60
C ALA A 859 -4.80 38.62 -3.49
N SER A 860 -5.16 37.36 -3.70
CA SER A 860 -4.19 36.28 -3.95
C SER A 860 -3.60 36.35 -5.36
N THR A 861 -2.58 35.54 -5.63
CA THR A 861 -2.13 35.32 -7.01
C THR A 861 -3.22 34.65 -7.82
N ARG A 862 -3.37 35.05 -9.10
CA ARG A 862 -4.36 34.44 -9.99
C ARG A 862 -4.01 32.99 -10.31
N THR A 863 -4.99 32.11 -10.16
CA THR A 863 -4.90 30.71 -10.63
C THR A 863 -5.39 30.63 -12.05
N LYS A 864 -4.56 30.05 -12.93
CA LYS A 864 -4.94 29.73 -14.30
C LYS A 864 -5.82 28.48 -14.33
N VAL A 865 -6.94 28.55 -15.04
CA VAL A 865 -7.72 27.39 -15.47
C VAL A 865 -7.79 27.35 -16.98
N THR A 866 -7.59 26.18 -17.56
CA THR A 866 -7.66 25.95 -19.00
C THR A 866 -8.94 25.22 -19.33
N VAL A 867 -9.74 25.83 -20.21
CA VAL A 867 -10.84 25.14 -20.85
C VAL A 867 -10.35 24.57 -22.17
N THR A 868 -10.07 23.27 -22.17
CA THR A 868 -9.63 22.54 -23.37
C THR A 868 -10.84 22.26 -24.24
N VAL A 869 -10.83 22.78 -25.47
CA VAL A 869 -11.90 22.58 -26.43
C VAL A 869 -11.50 21.47 -27.41
N LEU A 870 -12.17 20.32 -27.30
CA LEU A 870 -12.03 19.23 -28.25
C LEU A 870 -12.75 19.57 -29.57
N ALA A 871 -12.22 19.03 -30.68
CA ALA A 871 -12.93 19.06 -31.94
C ALA A 871 -14.31 18.40 -31.80
N GLY A 872 -15.32 18.89 -32.54
CA GLY A 872 -16.69 18.36 -32.50
C GLY A 872 -16.80 16.93 -33.01
N ALA A 873 -18.03 16.48 -33.27
CA ALA A 873 -18.27 15.19 -33.90
C ALA A 873 -17.43 15.03 -35.19
N PRO A 874 -16.81 13.87 -35.44
CA PRO A 874 -15.97 13.68 -36.62
C PRO A 874 -16.77 13.84 -37.91
N ALA A 875 -16.12 14.29 -38.97
CA ALA A 875 -16.70 14.20 -40.31
C ALA A 875 -16.95 12.73 -40.68
N ALA A 876 -17.97 12.48 -41.51
CA ALA A 876 -18.29 11.13 -41.98
C ALA A 876 -17.09 10.48 -42.69
N ALA A 877 -16.77 9.24 -42.32
CA ALA A 877 -15.64 8.50 -42.88
C ALA A 877 -15.90 8.05 -44.32
N THR A 878 -14.89 7.93 -45.16
CA THR A 878 -15.03 7.36 -46.51
C THR A 878 -14.79 5.86 -46.50
N ILE A 879 -15.59 5.07 -47.23
CA ILE A 879 -15.41 3.61 -47.36
C ILE A 879 -14.66 3.27 -48.65
N ALA A 880 -13.69 2.36 -48.57
CA ALA A 880 -12.98 1.76 -49.71
C ALA A 880 -13.04 0.23 -49.67
N GLY A 881 -13.24 -0.41 -50.81
CA GLY A 881 -13.26 -1.87 -50.97
C GLY A 881 -13.85 -2.30 -52.32
N PRO A 882 -14.09 -3.60 -52.55
CA PRO A 882 -14.70 -4.08 -53.78
C PRO A 882 -16.17 -3.64 -53.92
N THR A 883 -16.57 -3.23 -55.13
CA THR A 883 -17.99 -2.89 -55.46
C THR A 883 -18.80 -4.10 -55.93
N ALA A 884 -18.14 -5.23 -56.20
CA ALA A 884 -18.78 -6.49 -56.56
C ALA A 884 -18.03 -7.68 -55.94
N ALA A 885 -18.75 -8.75 -55.61
CA ALA A 885 -18.21 -9.99 -55.06
C ALA A 885 -19.06 -11.20 -55.46
N CYS A 886 -18.50 -12.39 -55.32
CA CYS A 886 -19.24 -13.64 -55.49
C CYS A 886 -19.85 -14.11 -54.17
N ALA A 887 -21.07 -14.65 -54.18
CA ALA A 887 -21.69 -15.20 -52.97
C ALA A 887 -20.78 -16.25 -52.31
N GLY A 888 -20.52 -16.09 -51.01
CA GLY A 888 -19.61 -16.92 -50.21
C GLY A 888 -18.16 -16.43 -50.20
N GLU A 889 -17.82 -15.37 -50.95
CA GLU A 889 -16.49 -14.77 -50.94
C GLU A 889 -16.28 -13.90 -49.70
N THR A 890 -15.04 -13.88 -49.22
CA THR A 890 -14.61 -13.02 -48.11
C THR A 890 -13.87 -11.81 -48.66
N ILE A 891 -14.36 -10.61 -48.33
CA ILE A 891 -13.85 -9.33 -48.84
C ILE A 891 -13.59 -8.36 -47.69
N THR A 892 -12.69 -7.39 -47.90
CA THR A 892 -12.30 -6.41 -46.88
C THR A 892 -12.73 -5.00 -47.29
N TYR A 893 -13.27 -4.26 -46.32
CA TYR A 893 -13.60 -2.83 -46.44
C TYR A 893 -12.82 -2.03 -45.40
N THR A 894 -12.34 -0.86 -45.81
CA THR A 894 -11.60 0.07 -44.95
C THR A 894 -12.28 1.43 -44.94
N ALA A 895 -12.48 2.00 -43.76
CA ALA A 895 -12.91 3.37 -43.54
C ALA A 895 -11.69 4.27 -43.31
N THR A 896 -11.68 5.46 -43.93
CA THR A 896 -10.70 6.52 -43.64
C THR A 896 -11.43 7.68 -42.97
N ALA A 897 -10.98 8.08 -41.78
CA ALA A 897 -11.60 9.12 -40.97
C ALA A 897 -10.55 10.14 -40.47
N ALA A 898 -11.01 11.31 -40.02
CA ALA A 898 -10.16 12.37 -39.46
C ALA A 898 -9.56 11.97 -38.10
N GLU A 899 -8.54 12.70 -37.64
CA GLU A 899 -7.95 12.51 -36.31
C GLU A 899 -9.01 12.62 -35.18
N GLY A 900 -8.88 11.80 -34.14
CA GLY A 900 -9.76 11.83 -32.96
C GLY A 900 -10.92 10.85 -32.96
N VAL A 901 -11.00 9.94 -33.95
CA VAL A 901 -11.98 8.83 -33.93
C VAL A 901 -11.56 7.78 -32.91
N THR A 902 -12.49 7.43 -32.03
CA THR A 902 -12.31 6.42 -30.97
C THR A 902 -13.03 5.11 -31.28
N ASN A 903 -14.04 5.10 -32.16
CA ASN A 903 -14.79 3.90 -32.51
C ASN A 903 -15.39 3.93 -33.94
N TYR A 904 -15.58 2.74 -34.52
CA TYR A 904 -16.21 2.53 -35.83
C TYR A 904 -17.42 1.58 -35.73
N THR A 905 -18.58 2.02 -36.16
CA THR A 905 -19.80 1.21 -36.20
C THR A 905 -20.11 0.82 -37.63
N TRP A 906 -19.87 -0.43 -37.98
CA TRP A 906 -20.15 -0.98 -39.31
C TRP A 906 -21.50 -1.70 -39.35
N THR A 907 -22.18 -1.60 -40.49
CA THR A 907 -23.37 -2.42 -40.79
C THR A 907 -23.20 -3.01 -42.18
N VAL A 908 -23.54 -4.28 -42.32
CA VAL A 908 -23.46 -5.04 -43.57
C VAL A 908 -24.87 -5.50 -43.98
N PRO A 909 -25.09 -5.82 -45.27
CA PRO A 909 -26.38 -6.32 -45.74
C PRO A 909 -26.86 -7.55 -44.96
N ALA A 910 -28.19 -7.75 -44.94
CA ALA A 910 -28.78 -8.90 -44.28
C ALA A 910 -28.21 -10.23 -44.81
N ASN A 911 -27.90 -11.15 -43.89
CA ASN A 911 -27.23 -12.44 -44.12
C ASN A 911 -25.71 -12.40 -44.38
N TRP A 912 -25.11 -11.21 -44.52
CA TRP A 912 -23.65 -11.11 -44.49
C TRP A 912 -23.15 -11.19 -43.05
N THR A 913 -21.91 -11.63 -42.89
CA THR A 913 -21.28 -11.73 -41.56
C THR A 913 -19.97 -10.97 -41.56
N ILE A 914 -19.78 -10.07 -40.59
CA ILE A 914 -18.46 -9.50 -40.28
C ILE A 914 -17.65 -10.59 -39.59
N VAL A 915 -16.60 -11.06 -40.25
CA VAL A 915 -15.73 -12.16 -39.78
C VAL A 915 -14.66 -11.63 -38.81
N SER A 916 -14.19 -10.40 -39.03
CA SER A 916 -13.22 -9.74 -38.16
C SER A 916 -13.23 -8.21 -38.33
N GLY A 917 -12.68 -7.51 -37.35
CA GLY A 917 -12.46 -6.05 -37.42
C GLY A 917 -13.67 -5.20 -37.04
N ALA A 918 -14.74 -5.78 -36.50
CA ALA A 918 -15.86 -5.03 -35.93
C ALA A 918 -15.35 -4.04 -34.87
N GLY A 919 -15.76 -2.77 -34.95
CA GLY A 919 -15.25 -1.70 -34.08
C GLY A 919 -14.01 -0.97 -34.61
N THR A 920 -13.38 -1.47 -35.67
CA THR A 920 -12.11 -0.93 -36.20
C THR A 920 -12.27 -0.24 -37.55
N ALA A 921 -11.22 0.46 -38.00
CA ALA A 921 -11.20 1.10 -39.32
C ALA A 921 -11.32 0.12 -40.48
N THR A 922 -11.11 -1.18 -40.28
CA THR A 922 -11.14 -2.19 -41.35
C THR A 922 -11.99 -3.38 -40.93
N ILE A 923 -12.96 -3.76 -41.75
CA ILE A 923 -13.74 -4.98 -41.55
C ILE A 923 -13.46 -6.00 -42.65
N THR A 924 -13.50 -7.27 -42.28
CA THR A 924 -13.54 -8.37 -43.25
C THR A 924 -14.91 -9.03 -43.15
N VAL A 925 -15.58 -9.23 -44.28
CA VAL A 925 -16.95 -9.72 -44.37
C VAL A 925 -17.03 -10.90 -45.31
N THR A 926 -17.85 -11.90 -44.97
CA THR A 926 -18.25 -12.94 -45.91
C THR A 926 -19.59 -12.56 -46.52
N THR A 927 -19.63 -12.46 -47.84
CA THR A 927 -20.84 -12.11 -48.58
C THR A 927 -21.77 -13.31 -48.68
N ALA A 928 -23.07 -13.10 -48.49
CA ALA A 928 -24.06 -14.17 -48.67
C ALA A 928 -25.41 -13.59 -49.07
N GLY A 929 -26.15 -14.31 -49.92
CA GLY A 929 -27.47 -13.88 -50.38
C GLY A 929 -27.39 -12.73 -51.39
N ASN A 930 -28.15 -11.65 -51.13
CA ASN A 930 -28.38 -10.55 -52.08
C ASN A 930 -27.38 -9.39 -51.91
N SER A 931 -27.29 -8.57 -52.96
CA SER A 931 -26.63 -7.26 -52.95
C SER A 931 -27.20 -6.33 -51.87
N GLY A 932 -26.40 -5.36 -51.41
CA GLY A 932 -26.82 -4.36 -50.45
C GLY A 932 -25.71 -3.39 -50.08
N ASP A 933 -25.99 -2.52 -49.12
CA ASP A 933 -25.05 -1.49 -48.69
C ASP A 933 -24.25 -1.91 -47.45
N VAL A 934 -22.95 -1.63 -47.49
CA VAL A 934 -22.08 -1.58 -46.32
C VAL A 934 -22.06 -0.15 -45.82
N THR A 935 -22.37 0.08 -44.55
CA THR A 935 -22.37 1.42 -43.94
C THR A 935 -21.39 1.53 -42.80
N VAL A 936 -20.83 2.72 -42.57
CA VAL A 936 -19.97 3.02 -41.41
C VAL A 936 -20.36 4.35 -40.77
N LYS A 937 -20.36 4.38 -39.43
CA LYS A 937 -20.33 5.60 -38.61
C LYS A 937 -19.03 5.64 -37.81
N VAL A 938 -18.48 6.83 -37.59
CA VAL A 938 -17.33 7.03 -36.71
C VAL A 938 -17.70 7.90 -35.53
N ALA A 939 -17.15 7.61 -34.35
CA ALA A 939 -17.42 8.36 -33.14
C ALA A 939 -16.14 8.94 -32.54
N SER A 940 -16.26 10.10 -31.91
CA SER A 940 -15.27 10.63 -30.96
C SER A 940 -15.94 10.84 -29.60
N THR A 941 -15.17 11.30 -28.62
CA THR A 941 -15.68 11.74 -27.31
C THR A 941 -16.77 12.83 -27.44
N CYS A 942 -16.82 13.55 -28.57
CA CYS A 942 -17.74 14.67 -28.80
C CYS A 942 -18.95 14.34 -29.69
N GLY A 943 -19.13 13.08 -30.07
CA GLY A 943 -20.32 12.62 -30.79
C GLY A 943 -20.04 11.68 -31.96
N GLU A 944 -21.11 11.24 -32.62
CA GLU A 944 -21.06 10.37 -33.79
C GLU A 944 -21.17 11.18 -35.10
N SER A 945 -20.50 10.71 -36.15
CA SER A 945 -20.69 11.21 -37.50
C SER A 945 -22.02 10.76 -38.11
N GLU A 946 -22.41 11.42 -39.20
CA GLU A 946 -23.38 10.85 -40.13
C GLU A 946 -22.86 9.52 -40.73
N ALA A 947 -23.78 8.66 -41.17
CA ALA A 947 -23.43 7.36 -41.76
C ALA A 947 -22.99 7.52 -43.22
N THR A 948 -21.87 6.89 -43.59
CA THR A 948 -21.47 6.72 -44.98
C THR A 948 -21.96 5.39 -45.50
N THR A 949 -22.47 5.37 -46.73
CA THR A 949 -23.05 4.19 -47.40
C THR A 949 -22.20 3.79 -48.61
N TYR A 950 -21.92 2.50 -48.77
CA TYR A 950 -21.14 1.93 -49.87
C TYR A 950 -21.88 0.73 -50.48
N ALA A 951 -22.40 0.90 -51.70
CA ALA A 951 -23.21 -0.11 -52.37
C ALA A 951 -22.35 -1.24 -52.96
N VAL A 952 -22.77 -2.49 -52.74
CA VAL A 952 -22.05 -3.69 -53.20
C VAL A 952 -22.98 -4.66 -53.93
N THR A 953 -22.55 -5.14 -55.08
CA THR A 953 -23.27 -6.13 -55.89
C THR A 953 -22.76 -7.55 -55.61
N VAL A 954 -23.63 -8.48 -55.21
CA VAL A 954 -23.28 -9.90 -55.04
C VAL A 954 -23.78 -10.71 -56.23
N ASN A 955 -22.87 -11.39 -56.90
CA ASN A 955 -23.18 -12.28 -58.00
C ASN A 955 -23.29 -13.72 -57.50
N ALA A 956 -24.32 -14.44 -57.96
CA ALA A 956 -24.51 -15.84 -57.59
C ALA A 956 -23.43 -16.74 -58.22
N VAL A 957 -22.90 -17.68 -57.43
CA VAL A 957 -22.00 -18.70 -57.95
C VAL A 957 -22.83 -19.77 -58.67
N PRO A 958 -22.51 -20.14 -59.93
CA PRO A 958 -23.22 -21.20 -60.64
C PRO A 958 -23.09 -22.54 -59.90
N ALA A 959 -24.14 -23.37 -59.97
CA ALA A 959 -24.14 -24.71 -59.39
C ALA A 959 -23.02 -25.58 -60.01
N LYS A 960 -22.61 -26.64 -59.28
CA LYS A 960 -21.63 -27.61 -59.80
C LYS A 960 -22.14 -28.24 -61.11
N PRO A 961 -21.41 -28.11 -62.23
CA PRO A 961 -21.81 -28.70 -63.50
C PRO A 961 -21.62 -30.22 -63.52
N VAL A 962 -22.48 -30.90 -64.27
CA VAL A 962 -22.38 -32.33 -64.62
C VAL A 962 -22.22 -32.44 -66.14
N ILE A 963 -21.35 -33.33 -66.60
CA ILE A 963 -21.09 -33.54 -68.04
C ILE A 963 -21.98 -34.66 -68.57
N SER A 964 -22.59 -34.45 -69.74
CA SER A 964 -23.32 -35.46 -70.50
C SER A 964 -22.76 -35.58 -71.91
N GLN A 965 -22.87 -36.77 -72.53
CA GLN A 965 -22.34 -37.06 -73.87
C GLN A 965 -23.44 -37.51 -74.83
N ASN A 966 -23.48 -36.93 -76.03
CA ASN A 966 -24.30 -37.37 -77.16
C ASN A 966 -23.44 -37.42 -78.43
N GLY A 967 -23.23 -38.61 -79.01
CA GLY A 967 -22.22 -38.79 -80.05
C GLY A 967 -20.83 -38.39 -79.53
N ASN A 968 -20.10 -37.59 -80.31
CA ASN A 968 -18.82 -36.99 -79.90
C ASN A 968 -18.99 -35.57 -79.34
N GLN A 969 -20.15 -35.19 -78.80
CA GLN A 969 -20.37 -33.89 -78.17
C GLN A 969 -20.57 -34.04 -76.66
N LEU A 970 -19.80 -33.29 -75.88
CA LEU A 970 -19.96 -33.15 -74.42
C LEU A 970 -20.72 -31.87 -74.11
N THR A 971 -21.64 -31.91 -73.15
CA THR A 971 -22.48 -30.78 -72.72
C THR A 971 -22.47 -30.64 -71.20
N ALA A 972 -22.20 -29.44 -70.69
CA ALA A 972 -22.32 -29.11 -69.27
C ALA A 972 -23.78 -28.84 -68.88
N SER A 973 -24.23 -29.37 -67.75
CA SER A 973 -25.63 -29.29 -67.29
C SER A 973 -26.07 -27.90 -66.79
N VAL A 974 -25.12 -27.03 -66.45
CA VAL A 974 -25.38 -25.70 -65.87
C VAL A 974 -25.05 -24.64 -66.91
N THR A 975 -25.97 -23.69 -67.11
CA THR A 975 -25.75 -22.54 -67.97
C THR A 975 -24.88 -21.49 -67.28
N GLY A 976 -23.92 -20.91 -68.01
CA GLY A 976 -23.08 -19.79 -67.58
C GLY A 976 -22.67 -18.92 -68.75
N ASN A 977 -21.92 -17.86 -68.46
CA ASN A 977 -21.44 -16.90 -69.45
C ASN A 977 -20.26 -17.45 -70.26
N THR A 978 -19.38 -18.22 -69.62
CA THR A 978 -18.27 -18.92 -70.26
C THR A 978 -17.94 -20.22 -69.51
N TYR A 979 -17.16 -21.08 -70.13
CA TYR A 979 -16.80 -22.41 -69.63
C TYR A 979 -15.29 -22.62 -69.72
N GLU A 980 -14.75 -23.41 -68.81
CA GLU A 980 -13.34 -23.84 -68.84
C GLU A 980 -13.33 -25.37 -68.86
N TRP A 981 -13.10 -25.95 -70.04
CA TRP A 981 -13.00 -27.40 -70.21
C TRP A 981 -11.55 -27.87 -70.10
N LYS A 982 -11.34 -29.01 -69.44
CA LYS A 982 -10.05 -29.68 -69.34
C LYS A 982 -10.16 -31.13 -69.81
N LYS A 983 -9.12 -31.61 -70.50
CA LYS A 983 -8.90 -33.02 -70.84
C LYS A 983 -7.69 -33.52 -70.07
N ASP A 984 -7.86 -34.58 -69.27
CA ASP A 984 -6.81 -35.20 -68.47
C ASP A 984 -6.04 -34.17 -67.61
N GLY A 985 -6.77 -33.17 -67.10
CA GLY A 985 -6.24 -32.06 -66.29
C GLY A 985 -5.68 -30.87 -67.07
N VAL A 986 -5.55 -30.95 -68.40
CA VAL A 986 -5.01 -29.89 -69.26
C VAL A 986 -6.16 -29.08 -69.87
N ALA A 987 -6.08 -27.74 -69.81
CA ALA A 987 -7.08 -26.85 -70.42
C ALA A 987 -7.15 -27.04 -71.94
N ILE A 988 -8.37 -27.14 -72.46
CA ILE A 988 -8.64 -27.20 -73.89
C ILE A 988 -8.74 -25.75 -74.39
N ALA A 989 -7.83 -25.34 -75.26
CA ALA A 989 -7.83 -24.00 -75.82
C ALA A 989 -9.17 -23.69 -76.52
N ASP A 990 -9.67 -22.48 -76.33
CA ASP A 990 -10.90 -21.93 -76.93
C ASP A 990 -12.21 -22.66 -76.60
N ALA A 991 -12.16 -23.70 -75.76
CA ALA A 991 -13.33 -24.45 -75.29
C ALA A 991 -14.11 -23.65 -74.23
N THR A 992 -14.83 -22.63 -74.69
CA THR A 992 -15.53 -21.64 -73.85
C THR A 992 -17.05 -21.73 -73.92
N THR A 993 -17.58 -22.71 -74.66
CA THR A 993 -19.01 -22.96 -74.86
C THR A 993 -19.54 -24.05 -73.94
N GLN A 994 -20.87 -24.05 -73.72
CA GLN A 994 -21.54 -25.08 -72.92
C GLN A 994 -21.38 -26.48 -73.50
N THR A 995 -21.21 -26.56 -74.82
CA THR A 995 -21.01 -27.80 -75.57
C THR A 995 -19.67 -27.80 -76.28
N ILE A 996 -18.94 -28.91 -76.26
CA ILE A 996 -17.70 -29.10 -77.02
C ILE A 996 -17.76 -30.41 -77.81
N THR A 997 -17.11 -30.46 -78.97
CA THR A 997 -16.93 -31.69 -79.75
C THR A 997 -15.56 -32.29 -79.43
N ILE A 998 -15.52 -33.59 -79.11
CA ILE A 998 -14.29 -34.29 -78.73
C ILE A 998 -13.71 -35.04 -79.93
N ALA A 999 -12.38 -34.93 -80.10
CA ALA A 999 -11.62 -35.67 -81.11
C ALA A 999 -10.91 -36.90 -80.53
N GLU A 1000 -10.81 -36.99 -79.20
CA GLU A 1000 -10.09 -38.02 -78.48
C GLU A 1000 -10.86 -38.47 -77.24
N ALA A 1001 -10.83 -39.77 -76.94
CA ALA A 1001 -11.28 -40.30 -75.65
C ALA A 1001 -10.38 -39.79 -74.51
N GLY A 1002 -10.92 -39.66 -73.30
CA GLY A 1002 -10.19 -39.17 -72.13
C GLY A 1002 -11.10 -38.73 -71.00
N ASN A 1003 -10.50 -38.23 -69.91
CA ASN A 1003 -11.23 -37.69 -68.77
C ASN A 1003 -11.45 -36.19 -68.93
N TYR A 1004 -12.70 -35.77 -69.02
CA TYR A 1004 -13.07 -34.38 -69.17
C TYR A 1004 -13.62 -33.80 -67.87
N THR A 1005 -13.21 -32.58 -67.53
CA THR A 1005 -13.83 -31.77 -66.48
C THR A 1005 -14.22 -30.41 -67.04
N VAL A 1006 -15.23 -29.78 -66.43
CA VAL A 1006 -15.68 -28.45 -66.80
C VAL A 1006 -15.93 -27.60 -65.57
N ARG A 1007 -15.55 -26.33 -65.66
CA ARG A 1007 -15.92 -25.28 -64.71
C ARG A 1007 -16.79 -24.25 -65.42
N VAL A 1008 -17.88 -23.81 -64.80
CA VAL A 1008 -18.81 -22.83 -65.36
C VAL A 1008 -18.53 -21.47 -64.73
N ILE A 1009 -18.39 -20.44 -65.54
CA ILE A 1009 -18.15 -19.06 -65.10
C ILE A 1009 -19.42 -18.26 -65.43
N GLY A 1010 -20.11 -17.78 -64.40
CA GLY A 1010 -21.36 -17.03 -64.48
C GLY A 1010 -21.15 -15.51 -64.54
N ALA A 1011 -22.18 -14.76 -64.14
CA ALA A 1011 -22.13 -13.31 -64.07
C ALA A 1011 -21.06 -12.82 -63.08
N GLY A 1012 -20.43 -11.69 -63.40
CA GLY A 1012 -19.38 -11.09 -62.55
C GLY A 1012 -18.09 -11.90 -62.44
N GLY A 1013 -17.89 -12.94 -63.26
CA GLY A 1013 -16.72 -13.82 -63.18
C GLY A 1013 -16.82 -14.90 -62.09
N CYS A 1014 -17.97 -15.04 -61.43
CA CYS A 1014 -18.17 -16.04 -60.38
C CYS A 1014 -18.23 -17.44 -60.97
N ALA A 1015 -17.36 -18.30 -60.48
CA ALA A 1015 -17.12 -19.58 -61.12
C ALA A 1015 -17.48 -20.73 -60.19
N SER A 1016 -18.16 -21.72 -60.75
CA SER A 1016 -18.58 -22.92 -60.05
C SER A 1016 -17.39 -23.69 -59.50
N VAL A 1017 -17.67 -24.62 -58.58
CA VAL A 1017 -16.76 -25.75 -58.37
C VAL A 1017 -16.63 -26.55 -59.68
N VAL A 1018 -15.47 -27.17 -59.90
CA VAL A 1018 -15.21 -27.99 -61.09
C VAL A 1018 -16.12 -29.22 -61.06
N SER A 1019 -16.61 -29.67 -62.23
CA SER A 1019 -17.36 -30.92 -62.35
C SER A 1019 -16.57 -32.11 -61.81
N ASP A 1020 -17.26 -33.21 -61.51
CA ASP A 1020 -16.59 -34.50 -61.42
C ASP A 1020 -16.02 -34.89 -62.80
N ALA A 1021 -14.98 -35.72 -62.82
CA ALA A 1021 -14.36 -36.18 -64.06
C ALA A 1021 -15.30 -37.11 -64.83
N PHE A 1022 -15.51 -36.83 -66.11
CA PHE A 1022 -16.34 -37.63 -67.01
C PHE A 1022 -15.47 -38.37 -68.03
N VAL A 1023 -15.56 -39.70 -68.06
CA VAL A 1023 -14.82 -40.54 -69.00
C VAL A 1023 -15.54 -40.54 -70.36
N ALA A 1024 -15.03 -39.78 -71.32
CA ALA A 1024 -15.62 -39.72 -72.66
C ALA A 1024 -15.00 -40.74 -73.61
N THR A 1025 -15.83 -41.38 -74.44
CA THR A 1025 -15.40 -42.36 -75.47
C THR A 1025 -15.77 -41.87 -76.87
N LEU A 1026 -14.98 -42.20 -77.89
CA LEU A 1026 -15.32 -41.86 -79.28
C LEU A 1026 -16.39 -42.80 -79.81
N GLN A 1027 -17.47 -42.24 -80.35
CA GLN A 1027 -18.51 -42.97 -81.06
C GLN A 1027 -18.27 -42.89 -82.58
N PRO A 1028 -18.33 -44.02 -83.32
CA PRO A 1028 -18.14 -44.03 -84.76
C PRO A 1028 -19.29 -43.30 -85.45
N THR A 1029 -18.95 -42.18 -86.11
CA THR A 1029 -19.85 -41.43 -86.99
C THR A 1029 -19.71 -41.99 -88.42
N ALA A 1030 -20.81 -41.99 -89.19
CA ALA A 1030 -20.93 -42.65 -90.49
C ALA A 1030 -19.77 -42.37 -91.46
N ILE A 1031 -19.39 -43.37 -92.28
CA ILE A 1031 -18.45 -43.17 -93.39
C ILE A 1031 -19.23 -42.46 -94.50
N GLU A 1032 -19.01 -41.15 -94.69
CA GLU A 1032 -19.65 -40.39 -95.76
C GLU A 1032 -19.31 -40.96 -97.15
N ASP A 1033 -20.34 -41.07 -98.00
CA ASP A 1033 -20.29 -41.64 -99.34
C ASP A 1033 -20.17 -40.49 -100.35
N GLU A 1034 -18.96 -40.23 -100.87
CA GLU A 1034 -18.78 -39.27 -101.96
C GLU A 1034 -19.34 -39.87 -103.26
N LEU A 1035 -20.28 -39.15 -103.90
CA LEU A 1035 -21.04 -39.58 -105.08
C LEU A 1035 -20.11 -39.90 -106.26
N ALA A 1036 -19.91 -41.18 -106.56
CA ALA A 1036 -19.38 -41.60 -107.85
C ALA A 1036 -20.45 -42.35 -108.65
N MET A 1037 -20.84 -41.76 -109.78
CA MET A 1037 -21.54 -42.40 -110.89
C MET A 1037 -22.96 -42.95 -110.59
N GLY A 1038 -23.71 -42.29 -109.71
CA GLY A 1038 -25.15 -42.55 -109.53
C GLY A 1038 -25.49 -43.88 -108.85
N VAL A 1039 -24.55 -44.52 -108.14
CA VAL A 1039 -24.78 -45.72 -107.33
C VAL A 1039 -24.70 -45.35 -105.85
N LYS A 1040 -25.76 -45.63 -105.09
CA LYS A 1040 -25.87 -45.35 -103.65
C LYS A 1040 -26.02 -46.65 -102.87
N ILE A 1041 -25.25 -46.77 -101.77
CA ILE A 1041 -25.30 -47.92 -100.87
C ILE A 1041 -25.80 -47.46 -99.49
N SER A 1042 -26.97 -47.94 -99.06
CA SER A 1042 -27.57 -47.53 -97.78
C SER A 1042 -28.45 -48.61 -97.14
N PRO A 1043 -28.55 -48.68 -95.80
CA PRO A 1043 -27.75 -47.92 -94.82
C PRO A 1043 -26.30 -48.39 -94.76
N ASN A 1044 -25.38 -47.48 -94.43
CA ASN A 1044 -23.97 -47.77 -94.18
C ASN A 1044 -23.49 -46.85 -93.03
N PRO A 1045 -23.22 -47.36 -91.82
CA PRO A 1045 -23.17 -48.78 -91.44
C PRO A 1045 -24.51 -49.51 -91.53
N THR A 1046 -24.47 -50.85 -91.60
CA THR A 1046 -25.67 -51.72 -91.52
C THR A 1046 -25.48 -52.85 -90.53
N ALA A 1047 -26.56 -53.32 -89.90
CA ALA A 1047 -26.52 -54.50 -89.02
C ALA A 1047 -26.55 -55.82 -89.80
N ASP A 1048 -27.38 -55.91 -90.84
CA ASP A 1048 -27.66 -57.17 -91.54
C ASP A 1048 -27.72 -57.02 -93.06
N LYS A 1049 -28.36 -55.95 -93.57
CA LYS A 1049 -28.68 -55.79 -94.98
C LYS A 1049 -28.47 -54.37 -95.46
N PHE A 1050 -28.09 -54.21 -96.72
CA PHE A 1050 -28.05 -52.91 -97.36
C PHE A 1050 -28.64 -52.99 -98.76
N SER A 1051 -29.08 -51.84 -99.26
CA SER A 1051 -29.55 -51.68 -100.61
C SER A 1051 -28.51 -51.00 -101.47
N ILE A 1052 -28.36 -51.47 -102.71
CA ILE A 1052 -27.65 -50.80 -103.79
C ILE A 1052 -28.71 -50.19 -104.69
N SER A 1053 -28.79 -48.86 -104.71
CA SER A 1053 -29.70 -48.11 -105.59
C SER A 1053 -28.92 -47.41 -106.69
N THR A 1054 -29.53 -47.28 -107.86
CA THR A 1054 -28.90 -46.68 -109.05
C THR A 1054 -29.80 -45.64 -109.68
N GLU A 1055 -29.26 -44.49 -110.08
CA GLU A 1055 -30.01 -43.43 -110.77
C GLU A 1055 -30.41 -43.83 -112.20
N GLU A 1056 -29.56 -44.58 -112.90
CA GLU A 1056 -29.80 -45.07 -114.27
C GLU A 1056 -29.70 -46.61 -114.32
N PRO A 1057 -30.54 -47.32 -115.11
CA PRO A 1057 -30.51 -48.78 -115.17
C PRO A 1057 -29.17 -49.35 -115.65
N LEU A 1058 -28.55 -50.22 -114.85
CA LEU A 1058 -27.28 -50.87 -115.19
C LEU A 1058 -27.51 -52.22 -115.87
N GLN A 1059 -27.21 -52.32 -117.16
CA GLN A 1059 -27.26 -53.59 -117.89
C GLN A 1059 -26.07 -54.49 -117.56
N GLN A 1060 -26.34 -55.78 -117.37
CA GLN A 1060 -25.35 -56.83 -117.03
C GLN A 1060 -24.52 -56.47 -115.78
N ALA A 1061 -25.18 -56.04 -114.71
CA ALA A 1061 -24.53 -55.67 -113.47
C ALA A 1061 -24.09 -56.91 -112.68
N THR A 1062 -22.87 -56.89 -112.15
CA THR A 1062 -22.32 -57.90 -111.26
C THR A 1062 -21.96 -57.23 -109.94
N ILE A 1063 -22.54 -57.73 -108.85
CA ILE A 1063 -22.26 -57.26 -107.49
C ILE A 1063 -21.38 -58.29 -106.81
N VAL A 1064 -20.29 -57.82 -106.21
CA VAL A 1064 -19.35 -58.65 -105.48
C VAL A 1064 -19.07 -57.98 -104.15
N VAL A 1065 -19.36 -58.66 -103.04
CA VAL A 1065 -18.89 -58.24 -101.73
C VAL A 1065 -17.69 -59.09 -101.36
N THR A 1066 -16.59 -58.44 -100.95
CA THR A 1066 -15.41 -59.12 -100.42
C THR A 1066 -15.16 -58.69 -98.98
N ASN A 1067 -14.59 -59.60 -98.17
CA ASN A 1067 -13.94 -59.21 -96.93
C ASN A 1067 -12.65 -58.41 -97.23
N MET A 1068 -12.02 -57.85 -96.21
CA MET A 1068 -10.77 -57.09 -96.38
C MET A 1068 -9.56 -57.92 -96.82
N LEU A 1069 -9.65 -59.26 -96.77
CA LEU A 1069 -8.64 -60.18 -97.29
C LEU A 1069 -8.84 -60.50 -98.79
N GLY A 1070 -9.88 -59.94 -99.41
CA GLY A 1070 -10.20 -60.14 -100.83
C GLY A 1070 -11.01 -61.41 -101.12
N ASN A 1071 -11.42 -62.18 -100.11
CA ASN A 1071 -12.32 -63.31 -100.33
C ASN A 1071 -13.72 -62.82 -100.65
N VAL A 1072 -14.32 -63.38 -101.69
CA VAL A 1072 -15.70 -63.08 -102.10
C VAL A 1072 -16.66 -63.75 -101.13
N VAL A 1073 -17.47 -62.93 -100.46
CA VAL A 1073 -18.47 -63.39 -99.47
C VAL A 1073 -19.90 -63.28 -99.99
N TYR A 1074 -20.13 -62.48 -101.02
CA TYR A 1074 -21.40 -62.42 -101.73
C TYR A 1074 -21.14 -62.10 -103.20
N ARG A 1075 -21.85 -62.78 -104.11
CA ARG A 1075 -21.78 -62.49 -105.55
C ARG A 1075 -23.13 -62.73 -106.20
N THR A 1076 -23.58 -61.78 -106.99
CA THR A 1076 -24.73 -61.95 -107.87
C THR A 1076 -24.54 -61.24 -109.20
N ALA A 1077 -25.13 -61.78 -110.26
CA ALA A 1077 -25.18 -61.16 -111.57
C ALA A 1077 -26.64 -60.89 -111.92
N VAL A 1078 -26.93 -59.65 -112.29
CA VAL A 1078 -28.27 -59.16 -112.57
C VAL A 1078 -28.30 -58.71 -114.04
N PRO A 1079 -29.17 -59.29 -114.88
CA PRO A 1079 -29.26 -58.92 -116.29
C PRO A 1079 -29.53 -57.43 -116.50
N MET A 1080 -30.31 -56.82 -115.61
CA MET A 1080 -30.56 -55.38 -115.54
C MET A 1080 -30.89 -54.98 -114.10
N LEU A 1081 -30.13 -54.04 -113.52
CA LEU A 1081 -30.44 -53.43 -112.23
C LEU A 1081 -31.18 -52.10 -112.49
N ALA A 1082 -32.49 -52.09 -112.31
CA ALA A 1082 -33.36 -50.99 -112.76
C ALA A 1082 -33.49 -49.84 -111.75
N SER A 1083 -33.48 -50.12 -110.45
CA SER A 1083 -33.61 -49.10 -109.39
C SER A 1083 -32.89 -49.49 -108.11
N GLU A 1084 -33.11 -50.72 -107.62
CA GLU A 1084 -32.59 -51.16 -106.33
C GLU A 1084 -32.32 -52.67 -106.28
N LEU A 1085 -31.29 -53.07 -105.54
CA LEU A 1085 -30.99 -54.44 -105.17
C LEU A 1085 -30.66 -54.52 -103.67
N GLU A 1086 -31.40 -55.33 -102.93
CA GLU A 1086 -31.08 -55.65 -101.54
C GLU A 1086 -30.00 -56.74 -101.49
N VAL A 1087 -28.95 -56.48 -100.71
CA VAL A 1087 -27.89 -57.44 -100.39
C VAL A 1087 -27.98 -57.78 -98.91
N ASN A 1088 -28.24 -59.05 -98.62
CA ASN A 1088 -28.34 -59.56 -97.25
C ASN A 1088 -27.04 -60.26 -96.85
N LEU A 1089 -26.38 -59.73 -95.82
CA LEU A 1089 -25.14 -60.25 -95.25
C LEU A 1089 -25.32 -60.74 -93.81
N SER A 1090 -26.55 -61.00 -93.36
CA SER A 1090 -26.86 -61.38 -91.97
C SER A 1090 -26.19 -62.67 -91.49
N HIS A 1091 -25.53 -63.43 -92.35
CA HIS A 1091 -24.76 -64.62 -91.98
C HIS A 1091 -23.26 -64.34 -91.76
N LEU A 1092 -22.79 -63.11 -92.01
CA LEU A 1092 -21.37 -62.71 -91.86
C LEU A 1092 -21.12 -62.01 -90.50
N PRO A 1093 -19.90 -62.08 -89.94
CA PRO A 1093 -19.56 -61.39 -88.69
C PRO A 1093 -19.40 -59.86 -88.86
N SER A 1094 -19.53 -59.09 -87.76
CA SER A 1094 -19.27 -57.63 -87.79
C SER A 1094 -17.88 -57.32 -88.33
N GLY A 1095 -17.77 -56.28 -89.16
CA GLY A 1095 -16.50 -55.93 -89.80
C GLY A 1095 -16.65 -55.03 -91.02
N LEU A 1096 -15.52 -54.60 -91.58
CA LEU A 1096 -15.50 -53.81 -92.81
C LEU A 1096 -15.49 -54.73 -94.04
N TYR A 1097 -16.31 -54.41 -95.03
CA TYR A 1097 -16.43 -55.15 -96.29
C TYR A 1097 -16.30 -54.19 -97.47
N LEU A 1098 -15.89 -54.70 -98.62
CA LEU A 1098 -15.86 -53.95 -99.88
C LEU A 1098 -16.96 -54.46 -100.81
N VAL A 1099 -17.87 -53.57 -101.20
CA VAL A 1099 -18.91 -53.83 -102.20
C VAL A 1099 -18.43 -53.28 -103.54
N GLN A 1100 -18.23 -54.17 -104.49
CA GLN A 1100 -17.92 -53.84 -105.88
C GLN A 1100 -19.16 -54.02 -106.75
N VAL A 1101 -19.53 -52.97 -107.47
CA VAL A 1101 -20.58 -52.96 -108.50
C VAL A 1101 -19.92 -52.82 -109.86
N GLN A 1102 -20.07 -53.81 -110.74
CA GLN A 1102 -19.46 -53.80 -112.07
C GLN A 1102 -20.50 -54.04 -113.16
N ALA A 1103 -20.64 -53.13 -114.11
CA ALA A 1103 -21.51 -53.23 -115.29
C ALA A 1103 -20.73 -52.85 -116.55
N LYS A 1104 -21.37 -52.92 -117.72
CA LYS A 1104 -20.71 -52.80 -119.04
C LYS A 1104 -19.85 -51.53 -119.23
N LYS A 1105 -20.15 -50.43 -118.54
CA LYS A 1105 -19.37 -49.17 -118.55
C LYS A 1105 -19.10 -48.60 -117.14
N LEU A 1106 -19.29 -49.39 -116.09
CA LEU A 1106 -19.20 -48.92 -114.70
C LEU A 1106 -18.44 -49.92 -113.84
N ARG A 1107 -17.50 -49.44 -113.03
CA ARG A 1107 -16.93 -50.21 -111.94
C ARG A 1107 -16.76 -49.32 -110.73
N VAL A 1108 -17.54 -49.56 -109.69
CA VAL A 1108 -17.52 -48.81 -108.43
C VAL A 1108 -17.17 -49.77 -107.30
N VAL A 1109 -16.34 -49.33 -106.37
CA VAL A 1109 -16.03 -50.05 -105.13
C VAL A 1109 -16.35 -49.13 -103.96
N ARG A 1110 -17.01 -49.66 -102.94
CA ARG A 1110 -17.41 -48.95 -101.72
C ARG A 1110 -17.13 -49.77 -100.48
N LYS A 1111 -16.77 -49.09 -99.39
CA LYS A 1111 -16.65 -49.71 -98.07
C LYS A 1111 -18.02 -49.73 -97.42
N ILE A 1112 -18.40 -50.86 -96.85
CA ILE A 1112 -19.54 -50.97 -95.96
C ILE A 1112 -19.10 -51.51 -94.60
N LEU A 1113 -19.63 -50.95 -93.53
CA LEU A 1113 -19.40 -51.42 -92.17
C LEU A 1113 -20.60 -52.26 -91.71
N LEU A 1114 -20.37 -53.53 -91.37
CA LEU A 1114 -21.36 -54.41 -90.73
C LEU A 1114 -21.21 -54.28 -89.20
N THR A 1115 -22.23 -53.75 -88.52
CA THR A 1115 -22.27 -53.50 -87.07
C THR A 1115 -23.36 -54.35 -86.44
N LYS A 1116 -23.10 -55.66 -86.27
CA LYS A 1116 -23.92 -56.50 -85.39
C LYS A 1116 -23.54 -56.31 -83.93
#